data_AF-A0A9P1BVP5-F1
#
_entry.id   AF-A0A9P1BVP5-F1
#
_cell.length_a   1.000
_cell.length_b   1.000
_cell.length_c   1.000
_cell.angle_alpha   90.00
_cell.angle_beta   90.00
_cell.angle_gamma   90.00
#
_symmetry.space_group_name_H-M   'P 1'
#
loop_
_entity.id
_entity.type
_entity.pdbx_description
1 polymer ?
#
loop_
_entity_poly.entity_id
_entity_poly.type
_entity_poly.pdbx_seq_one_letter_code
_entity_poly.pdbx_strand_id
1 'polypeptide(L)'
;MSEPSLPAKCTAEFVGTFLLIFTVGCNVLVCYSLLFGQSFNLAPAKGFSWYHAGLCELLYTFMLTFVVMNVAAAKKNATEKNQYYGMAIAFTVVAGAYGAGAVSGGCFNPAVALGIDVSSAGLGFGWSLAYIVFELLGAGMAAALFKVVRPEDFSGEKSQVTELVSEFLGTYMLVLTVGLNVLGKSKAAAFSIAAGLTSMIYALGDGATFALGPVGFSTWAGVSVAEIVYTFVLCFVVLCVAVSERTKASHLFGLAIGSCVTVGGFAIGGISGGSLFGIAAANIINGGFFYKALIYSALEVVGGVAAAGVFKVTHEAVKMSEPSLPAKCTAEFVGTFLLIFTVGCNVLGGSPIWAGVSIAFVLMVCIYALGGISGANFNPAVSVTLGISRALGGPGLDWKTVGIYSGVQCAGGITAAVCYSLLFGQSFNLAPAKGFSWYHAGLCELLYTFMLTFVVMNVAAAKKNATEKNQYYGMAIAFTVVAGAYGAGAVSGGCFNPAVALGIDVSSAGLGFGWSLAYIVFELLGAGMAAALFKVVRPEDFSGEKSQVTELVSEFLGTYMLVLTVGLNVLGKSKAAAFSIAAGLTSMIYALGDVSGAHFNPAVTVAILASGRCPDLTPAKAGMYAGVQIAGGIAAALTYAFIYQGATFALGPVGFSTWAGVSVAEIVYTFVLCFVVLCVAVSERTKASHLFGLAIGSCVTVGGFAIGGISGGSLNPAVSFGIAAANIINGGFFYKALIYSALEVVGGVAAAGVFKVTHEVESALPEGKDMEA
;
A
#
# COMPACT_ATOMS: atom_id res chain seq x y z
N MET A 1 10.17 35.85 -22.83
CA MET A 1 10.26 35.77 -21.35
C MET A 1 11.24 34.66 -21.04
N SER A 2 12.34 34.97 -20.36
CA SER A 2 13.37 34.00 -19.97
C SER A 2 12.78 32.95 -19.03
N GLU A 3 13.05 31.67 -19.27
CA GLU A 3 12.69 30.62 -18.32
C GLU A 3 13.27 30.94 -16.93
N PRO A 4 12.49 30.76 -15.84
CA PRO A 4 13.03 30.91 -14.50
C PRO A 4 14.15 29.89 -14.27
N SER A 5 15.21 30.33 -13.59
CA SER A 5 16.36 29.48 -13.25
C SER A 5 15.90 28.28 -12.41
N LEU A 6 16.59 27.13 -12.52
CA LEU A 6 16.31 25.90 -11.77
C LEU A 6 16.06 26.14 -10.25
N PRO A 7 16.81 27.02 -9.56
CA PRO A 7 16.54 27.36 -8.17
C PRO A 7 15.17 28.00 -7.94
N ALA A 8 14.70 28.83 -8.88
CA ALA A 8 13.39 29.47 -8.80
C ALA A 8 12.24 28.47 -9.08
N LYS A 9 12.44 27.50 -9.98
CA LYS A 9 11.47 26.39 -10.19
C LYS A 9 11.38 25.48 -8.96
N CYS A 10 12.51 25.07 -8.38
CA CYS A 10 12.53 24.28 -7.14
C CYS A 10 11.97 25.04 -5.93
N THR A 11 12.21 26.35 -5.85
CA THR A 11 11.62 27.19 -4.79
C THR A 11 10.11 27.31 -4.97
N ALA A 12 9.60 27.45 -6.19
CA ALA A 12 8.17 27.52 -6.46
C ALA A 12 7.44 26.18 -6.23
N GLU A 13 8.06 25.04 -6.55
CA GLU A 13 7.51 23.71 -6.25
C GLU A 13 7.59 23.36 -4.76
N PHE A 14 8.67 23.76 -4.09
CA PHE A 14 8.79 23.67 -2.63
C PHE A 14 7.74 24.54 -1.94
N VAL A 15 7.57 25.80 -2.37
CA VAL A 15 6.55 26.72 -1.85
C VAL A 15 5.13 26.25 -2.21
N GLY A 16 4.92 25.67 -3.39
CA GLY A 16 3.61 25.12 -3.81
C GLY A 16 3.22 23.87 -3.04
N THR A 17 4.17 22.95 -2.81
CA THR A 17 4.00 21.76 -1.96
C THR A 17 3.83 22.17 -0.49
N PHE A 18 4.59 23.16 -0.04
CA PHE A 18 4.47 23.78 1.28
C PHE A 18 3.10 24.43 1.45
N LEU A 19 2.57 25.17 0.47
CA LEU A 19 1.25 25.80 0.51
C LEU A 19 0.10 24.78 0.39
N LEU A 20 0.27 23.69 -0.36
CA LEU A 20 -0.72 22.62 -0.46
C LEU A 20 -0.80 21.81 0.85
N ILE A 21 0.35 21.48 1.45
CA ILE A 21 0.43 20.85 2.79
C ILE A 21 -0.03 21.83 3.88
N PHE A 22 0.26 23.13 3.76
CA PHE A 22 -0.27 24.19 4.63
C PHE A 22 -1.79 24.29 4.51
N THR A 23 -2.35 24.22 3.31
CA THR A 23 -3.80 24.36 3.13
C THR A 23 -4.55 23.10 3.55
N VAL A 24 -4.03 21.90 3.28
CA VAL A 24 -4.70 20.65 3.65
C VAL A 24 -4.43 20.27 5.11
N GLY A 25 -3.19 20.42 5.59
CA GLY A 25 -2.80 20.14 6.97
C GLY A 25 -3.38 21.13 7.97
N CYS A 26 -3.27 22.44 7.71
CA CYS A 26 -3.85 23.44 8.60
C CYS A 26 -5.38 23.40 8.58
N ASN A 27 -6.05 23.23 7.43
CA ASN A 27 -7.52 23.19 7.44
C ASN A 27 -8.07 21.93 8.13
N VAL A 28 -7.42 20.77 8.01
CA VAL A 28 -7.89 19.54 8.68
C VAL A 28 -7.72 19.64 10.20
N LEU A 29 -6.58 20.14 10.68
CA LEU A 29 -6.30 20.28 12.11
C LEU A 29 -7.04 21.46 12.76
N VAL A 30 -7.16 22.60 12.07
CA VAL A 30 -7.97 23.76 12.50
C VAL A 30 -9.46 23.41 12.52
N CYS A 31 -9.98 22.71 11.50
CA CYS A 31 -11.36 22.22 11.55
C CYS A 31 -11.56 21.22 12.69
N TYR A 32 -10.60 20.32 12.94
CA TYR A 32 -10.68 19.37 14.06
C TYR A 32 -10.74 20.09 15.42
N SER A 33 -9.84 21.03 15.72
CA SER A 33 -9.86 21.73 17.01
C SER A 33 -11.08 22.64 17.19
N LEU A 34 -11.53 23.32 16.12
CA LEU A 34 -12.75 24.15 16.16
C LEU A 34 -14.03 23.32 16.34
N LEU A 35 -14.08 22.10 15.78
CA LEU A 35 -15.25 21.22 15.87
C LEU A 35 -15.34 20.44 17.19
N PHE A 36 -14.21 20.16 17.85
CA PHE A 36 -14.17 19.27 19.02
C PHE A 36 -13.83 19.94 20.34
N GLY A 37 -13.47 21.23 20.34
CA GLY A 37 -12.98 21.91 21.55
C GLY A 37 -11.73 21.24 22.15
N GLN A 38 -11.06 20.37 21.38
CA GLN A 38 -9.82 19.71 21.78
C GLN A 38 -8.64 20.52 21.26
N SER A 39 -7.85 21.03 22.20
CA SER A 39 -6.59 21.71 21.92
C SER A 39 -5.52 20.65 21.69
N PHE A 40 -4.91 20.62 20.51
CA PHE A 40 -3.67 19.85 20.33
C PHE A 40 -2.53 20.60 21.00
N ASN A 41 -1.85 19.94 21.94
CA ASN A 41 -0.65 20.49 22.54
C ASN A 41 0.56 19.95 21.77
N LEU A 42 1.27 20.85 21.08
CA LEU A 42 2.52 20.60 20.35
C LEU A 42 3.72 20.27 21.26
N ALA A 43 3.51 20.21 22.57
CA ALA A 43 4.55 19.80 23.50
C ALA A 43 5.03 18.35 23.25
N PRO A 44 6.31 18.04 23.57
CA PRO A 44 6.82 16.67 23.55
C PRO A 44 5.90 15.70 24.29
N ALA A 45 5.79 14.48 23.78
CA ALA A 45 4.97 13.45 24.40
C ALA A 45 5.44 13.15 25.84
N LYS A 46 4.49 12.72 26.69
CA LYS A 46 4.74 12.46 28.11
C LYS A 46 5.90 11.46 28.28
N GLY A 47 6.96 11.90 28.97
CA GLY A 47 8.18 11.11 29.19
C GLY A 47 9.35 11.49 28.28
N PHE A 48 9.14 12.40 27.32
CA PHE A 48 10.16 12.95 26.45
C PHE A 48 10.39 14.43 26.71
N SER A 49 11.64 14.87 26.55
CA SER A 49 12.01 16.29 26.68
C SER A 49 11.97 17.01 25.33
N TRP A 50 12.11 18.34 25.37
CA TRP A 50 12.16 19.19 24.18
C TRP A 50 13.24 18.79 23.17
N TYR A 51 14.41 18.32 23.63
CA TYR A 51 15.50 17.93 22.72
C TYR A 51 15.24 16.57 22.04
N HIS A 52 14.48 15.67 22.68
CA HIS A 52 14.07 14.41 22.03
C HIS A 52 13.10 14.70 20.88
N ALA A 53 12.11 15.55 21.13
CA ALA A 53 11.14 15.94 20.12
C ALA A 53 11.79 16.79 19.01
N GLY A 54 12.61 17.77 19.37
CA GLY A 54 13.34 18.60 18.42
C GLY A 54 14.31 17.80 17.54
N LEU A 55 14.98 16.80 18.10
CA LEU A 55 15.84 15.91 17.31
C LEU A 55 15.02 15.05 16.33
N CYS A 56 13.83 14.58 16.73
CA CYS A 56 12.93 13.86 15.83
C CYS A 56 12.46 14.75 14.67
N GLU A 57 12.02 15.98 14.96
CA GLU A 57 11.60 16.95 13.94
C GLU A 57 12.75 17.32 13.00
N LEU A 58 13.96 17.53 13.52
CA LEU A 58 15.15 17.82 12.71
C LEU A 58 15.49 16.66 11.77
N LEU A 59 15.56 15.43 12.29
CA LEU A 59 16.01 14.27 11.52
C LEU A 59 15.00 13.85 10.45
N TYR A 60 13.70 13.86 10.76
CA TYR A 60 12.68 13.52 9.77
C TYR A 60 12.39 14.66 8.79
N THR A 61 12.58 15.93 9.18
CA THR A 61 12.57 17.04 8.20
C THR A 61 13.77 17.00 7.29
N PHE A 62 14.95 16.67 7.82
CA PHE A 62 16.14 16.40 7.01
C PHE A 62 15.84 15.28 5.99
N MET A 63 15.28 14.15 6.44
CA MET A 63 14.98 13.01 5.58
C MET A 63 13.95 13.39 4.51
N LEU A 64 12.85 14.05 4.90
CA LEU A 64 11.82 14.54 3.99
C LEU A 64 12.39 15.48 2.93
N THR A 65 13.16 16.49 3.36
CA THR A 65 13.75 17.47 2.45
C THR A 65 14.78 16.83 1.53
N PHE A 66 15.63 15.95 2.05
CA PHE A 66 16.63 15.23 1.27
C PHE A 66 15.98 14.34 0.20
N VAL A 67 14.93 13.60 0.56
CA VAL A 67 14.15 12.79 -0.39
C VAL A 67 13.53 13.69 -1.45
N VAL A 68 12.79 14.75 -1.07
CA VAL A 68 12.17 15.70 -2.01
C VAL A 68 13.18 16.25 -3.02
N MET A 69 14.35 16.71 -2.56
CA MET A 69 15.37 17.26 -3.46
C MET A 69 15.89 16.21 -4.45
N ASN A 70 16.09 14.98 -4.00
CA ASN A 70 16.58 13.91 -4.84
C ASN A 70 15.54 13.38 -5.83
N VAL A 71 14.26 13.28 -5.43
CA VAL A 71 13.21 12.67 -6.26
C VAL A 71 12.46 13.67 -7.15
N ALA A 72 12.37 14.94 -6.73
CA ALA A 72 11.63 15.99 -7.44
C ALA A 72 12.54 17.09 -8.02
N ALA A 73 13.55 17.56 -7.27
CA ALA A 73 14.33 18.74 -7.64
C ALA A 73 15.57 18.48 -8.51
N ALA A 74 16.03 17.22 -8.59
CA ALA A 74 17.25 16.87 -9.32
C ALA A 74 17.11 16.99 -10.85
N LYS A 75 18.17 17.40 -11.57
CA LYS A 75 18.07 17.71 -13.01
C LYS A 75 17.62 16.51 -13.85
N LYS A 76 18.15 15.31 -13.57
CA LYS A 76 17.76 14.07 -14.26
C LYS A 76 16.24 13.81 -14.16
N ASN A 77 15.65 14.12 -13.01
CA ASN A 77 14.21 13.92 -12.77
C ASN A 77 13.34 15.05 -13.35
N ALA A 78 13.91 16.25 -13.49
CA ALA A 78 13.28 17.36 -14.21
C ALA A 78 13.15 17.11 -15.72
N THR A 79 14.01 16.25 -16.30
CA THR A 79 13.98 15.88 -17.73
C THR A 79 13.26 14.55 -18.00
N GLU A 80 13.38 13.54 -17.14
CA GLU A 80 12.82 12.19 -17.38
C GLU A 80 11.43 11.96 -16.72
N LYS A 81 10.87 12.96 -16.01
CA LYS A 81 9.59 12.88 -15.25
C LYS A 81 9.47 11.60 -14.43
N ASN A 82 10.21 11.53 -13.31
CA ASN A 82 9.99 10.48 -12.31
C ASN A 82 8.52 10.49 -11.85
N GLN A 83 7.75 9.41 -12.02
CA GLN A 83 6.35 9.36 -11.58
C GLN A 83 6.21 8.90 -10.11
N TYR A 84 7.27 8.39 -9.50
CA TYR A 84 7.26 7.79 -8.16
C TYR A 84 7.70 8.75 -7.04
N TYR A 85 8.06 9.99 -7.36
CA TYR A 85 8.51 10.98 -6.37
C TYR A 85 7.48 11.22 -5.26
N GLY A 86 6.19 11.30 -5.58
CA GLY A 86 5.13 11.46 -4.58
C GLY A 86 5.05 10.29 -3.61
N MET A 87 5.30 9.06 -4.07
CA MET A 87 5.33 7.86 -3.24
C MET A 87 6.54 7.87 -2.29
N ALA A 88 7.71 8.28 -2.77
CA ALA A 88 8.91 8.41 -1.94
C ALA A 88 8.73 9.45 -0.82
N ILE A 89 8.13 10.60 -1.15
CA ILE A 89 7.81 11.65 -0.17
C ILE A 89 6.79 11.12 0.85
N ALA A 90 5.72 10.47 0.40
CA ALA A 90 4.67 9.94 1.28
C ALA A 90 5.22 8.88 2.25
N PHE A 91 6.04 7.93 1.75
CA PHE A 91 6.66 6.92 2.61
C PHE A 91 7.67 7.52 3.60
N THR A 92 8.32 8.63 3.26
CA THR A 92 9.18 9.35 4.21
C THR A 92 8.38 9.90 5.38
N VAL A 93 7.23 10.52 5.09
CA VAL A 93 6.32 11.05 6.12
C VAL A 93 5.74 9.92 6.96
N VAL A 94 5.35 8.80 6.35
CA VAL A 94 4.88 7.60 7.06
C VAL A 94 5.95 7.05 7.99
N ALA A 95 7.20 6.95 7.53
CA ALA A 95 8.32 6.51 8.34
C ALA A 95 8.49 7.41 9.57
N GLY A 96 8.43 8.73 9.37
CA GLY A 96 8.46 9.73 10.45
C GLY A 96 7.29 9.61 11.41
N ALA A 97 6.06 9.52 10.90
CA ALA A 97 4.87 9.47 11.75
C ALA A 97 4.90 8.26 12.69
N TYR A 98 5.28 7.09 12.19
CA TYR A 98 5.39 5.88 13.02
C TYR A 98 6.65 5.82 13.88
N GLY A 99 7.77 6.36 13.40
CA GLY A 99 9.06 6.30 14.09
C GLY A 99 9.26 7.39 15.14
N ALA A 100 8.68 8.56 14.93
CA ALA A 100 8.87 9.76 15.75
C ALA A 100 7.57 10.41 16.24
N GLY A 101 6.42 10.10 15.65
CA GLY A 101 5.14 10.74 16.01
C GLY A 101 4.76 10.55 17.48
N ALA A 102 5.11 9.40 18.10
CA ALA A 102 4.90 9.17 19.53
C ALA A 102 5.81 10.00 20.44
N VAL A 103 6.81 10.70 19.90
CA VAL A 103 7.79 11.52 20.62
C VAL A 103 7.51 13.01 20.40
N SER A 104 7.37 13.44 19.14
CA SER A 104 7.21 14.85 18.76
C SER A 104 5.84 15.22 18.20
N GLY A 105 4.94 14.26 17.98
CA GLY A 105 3.70 14.50 17.22
C GLY A 105 3.91 14.46 15.69
N GLY A 106 5.15 14.56 15.22
CA GLY A 106 5.55 14.28 13.85
C GLY A 106 5.10 15.32 12.83
N CYS A 107 5.44 16.59 13.06
CA CYS A 107 5.05 17.69 12.20
C CYS A 107 5.83 17.70 10.88
N PHE A 108 7.15 17.56 10.99
CA PHE A 108 8.16 17.48 9.92
C PHE A 108 8.07 18.59 8.88
N ASN A 109 7.33 19.66 9.18
CA ASN A 109 6.97 20.72 8.27
C ASN A 109 6.46 21.94 9.08
N PRO A 110 7.09 23.12 8.91
CA PRO A 110 6.70 24.36 9.58
C PRO A 110 5.22 24.73 9.41
N ALA A 111 4.65 24.40 8.25
CA ALA A 111 3.24 24.61 7.97
C ALA A 111 2.32 23.83 8.91
N VAL A 112 2.66 22.56 9.15
CA VAL A 112 1.88 21.66 10.01
C VAL A 112 1.99 22.13 11.46
N ALA A 113 3.20 22.47 11.91
CA ALA A 113 3.43 23.02 13.24
C ALA A 113 2.64 24.32 13.48
N LEU A 114 2.64 25.26 12.53
CA LEU A 114 1.86 26.50 12.64
C LEU A 114 0.34 26.24 12.60
N GLY A 115 -0.12 25.30 11.77
CA GLY A 115 -1.53 24.94 11.66
C GLY A 115 -2.10 24.40 12.96
N ILE A 116 -1.37 23.51 13.62
CA ILE A 116 -1.76 22.96 14.93
C ILE A 116 -1.80 24.07 15.99
N ASP A 117 -0.89 25.02 15.95
CA ASP A 117 -0.87 26.13 16.90
C ASP A 117 -2.01 27.14 16.72
N VAL A 118 -2.35 27.47 15.47
CA VAL A 118 -3.53 28.29 15.17
C VAL A 118 -4.79 27.55 15.62
N SER A 119 -4.85 26.22 15.43
CA SER A 119 -5.98 25.39 15.84
C SER A 119 -6.17 25.32 17.36
N SER A 120 -5.09 25.45 18.14
CA SER A 120 -5.11 25.38 19.60
C SER A 120 -5.32 26.74 20.29
N ALA A 121 -5.76 27.76 19.53
CA ALA A 121 -5.93 29.13 20.01
C ALA A 121 -4.67 29.72 20.67
N GLY A 122 -3.48 29.32 20.19
CA GLY A 122 -2.19 29.82 20.67
C GLY A 122 -1.67 29.17 21.96
N LEU A 123 -2.34 28.14 22.49
CA LEU A 123 -1.87 27.39 23.68
C LEU A 123 -0.55 26.63 23.45
N GLY A 124 -0.11 26.48 22.20
CA GLY A 124 1.13 25.83 21.79
C GLY A 124 2.23 26.74 21.20
N PHE A 125 2.03 28.06 21.13
CA PHE A 125 2.88 29.00 20.34
C PHE A 125 4.40 28.88 20.57
N GLY A 126 4.83 28.57 21.80
CA GLY A 126 6.24 28.38 22.11
C GLY A 126 6.85 27.10 21.51
N TRP A 127 6.03 26.06 21.30
CA TRP A 127 6.47 24.76 20.79
C TRP A 127 6.53 24.71 19.26
N SER A 128 5.60 25.34 18.52
CA SER A 128 5.75 25.43 17.06
C SER A 128 7.01 26.19 16.67
N LEU A 129 7.31 27.32 17.31
CA LEU A 129 8.53 28.08 17.03
C LEU A 129 9.79 27.24 17.28
N ALA A 130 9.81 26.45 18.35
CA ALA A 130 10.90 25.53 18.62
C ALA A 130 11.03 24.46 17.52
N TYR A 131 9.92 23.85 17.08
CA TYR A 131 9.93 22.83 16.04
C TYR A 131 10.36 23.42 14.69
N ILE A 132 9.85 24.59 14.31
CA ILE A 132 10.23 25.30 13.08
C ILE A 132 11.74 25.53 13.02
N VAL A 133 12.39 25.85 14.13
CA VAL A 133 13.86 25.99 14.18
C VAL A 133 14.55 24.67 13.84
N PHE A 134 14.13 23.56 14.46
CA PHE A 134 14.68 22.23 14.18
C PHE A 134 14.41 21.76 12.74
N GLU A 135 13.22 22.03 12.23
CA GLU A 135 12.80 21.72 10.86
C GLU A 135 13.64 22.50 9.83
N LEU A 136 13.82 23.81 10.03
CA LEU A 136 14.67 24.65 9.16
C LEU A 136 16.14 24.22 9.18
N LEU A 137 16.66 23.82 10.35
CA LEU A 137 18.01 23.26 10.47
C LEU A 137 18.13 21.93 9.71
N GLY A 138 17.16 21.03 9.86
CA GLY A 138 17.10 19.77 9.13
C GLY A 138 17.06 19.97 7.61
N ALA A 139 16.23 20.90 7.13
CA ALA A 139 16.16 21.26 5.72
C ALA A 139 17.48 21.85 5.20
N GLY A 140 18.14 22.72 5.97
CA GLY A 140 19.44 23.31 5.62
C GLY A 140 20.55 22.26 5.51
N MET A 141 20.59 21.30 6.45
CA MET A 141 21.52 20.16 6.41
C MET A 141 21.27 19.28 5.19
N ALA A 142 20.01 19.01 4.85
CA ALA A 142 19.65 18.23 3.67
C ALA A 142 20.12 18.91 2.38
N ALA A 143 19.94 20.23 2.26
CA ALA A 143 20.33 21.00 1.09
C ALA A 143 21.86 21.03 0.90
N ALA A 144 22.61 21.20 1.99
CA ALA A 144 24.06 21.13 1.97
C ALA A 144 24.54 19.75 1.48
N LEU A 145 23.92 18.69 1.96
CA LEU A 145 24.29 17.32 1.60
C LEU A 145 23.87 16.95 0.17
N PHE A 146 22.71 17.40 -0.30
CA PHE A 146 22.27 17.20 -1.67
C PHE A 146 23.29 17.76 -2.67
N LYS A 147 23.88 18.92 -2.37
CA LYS A 147 24.95 19.51 -3.19
C LYS A 147 26.24 18.66 -3.21
N VAL A 148 26.55 17.96 -2.11
CA VAL A 148 27.71 17.06 -2.02
C VAL A 148 27.45 15.75 -2.76
N VAL A 149 26.23 15.21 -2.67
CA VAL A 149 25.80 13.93 -3.25
C VAL A 149 25.51 14.03 -4.76
N ARG A 150 25.10 15.21 -5.24
CA ARG A 150 24.82 15.46 -6.66
C ARG A 150 25.63 16.64 -7.21
N PRO A 151 26.96 16.57 -7.21
CA PRO A 151 27.79 17.63 -7.81
C PRO A 151 27.43 17.85 -9.29
N GLU A 152 26.96 16.82 -10.00
CA GLU A 152 26.52 16.88 -11.40
C GLU A 152 25.37 17.88 -11.64
N ASP A 153 24.50 18.08 -10.64
CA ASP A 153 23.42 19.05 -10.73
C ASP A 153 23.93 20.50 -10.58
N PHE A 154 25.17 20.71 -10.12
CA PHE A 154 25.77 22.01 -9.81
C PHE A 154 27.11 22.27 -10.53
N SER A 155 27.38 21.60 -11.65
CA SER A 155 28.59 21.71 -12.51
C SER A 155 29.86 20.93 -12.09
N GLY A 156 29.77 20.02 -11.12
CA GLY A 156 30.87 19.11 -10.74
C GLY A 156 30.74 17.69 -11.32
N GLU A 157 31.84 16.93 -11.34
CA GLU A 157 31.84 15.50 -11.73
C GLU A 157 31.51 14.61 -10.53
N LYS A 158 30.80 13.51 -10.80
CA LYS A 158 30.44 12.52 -9.78
C LYS A 158 31.65 11.66 -9.45
N SER A 159 32.00 11.55 -8.16
CA SER A 159 33.14 10.75 -7.70
C SER A 159 32.69 9.46 -7.02
N GLN A 160 33.55 8.44 -6.94
CA GLN A 160 33.27 7.21 -6.16
C GLN A 160 33.02 7.49 -4.67
N VAL A 161 33.64 8.55 -4.12
CA VAL A 161 33.41 8.99 -2.73
C VAL A 161 31.97 9.50 -2.58
N THR A 162 31.44 10.16 -3.60
CA THR A 162 30.07 10.68 -3.62
C THR A 162 29.03 9.56 -3.62
N GLU A 163 29.28 8.47 -4.35
CA GLU A 163 28.43 7.27 -4.34
C GLU A 163 28.49 6.55 -2.99
N LEU A 164 29.68 6.38 -2.41
CA LEU A 164 29.87 5.76 -1.11
C LEU A 164 29.18 6.53 0.02
N VAL A 165 29.26 7.87 0.01
CA VAL A 165 28.55 8.73 0.98
C VAL A 165 27.04 8.57 0.87
N SER A 166 26.53 8.40 -0.35
CA SER A 166 25.10 8.22 -0.64
C SER A 166 24.57 6.89 -0.08
N GLU A 167 25.30 5.80 -0.28
CA GLU A 167 25.00 4.47 0.26
C GLU A 167 25.12 4.42 1.80
N PHE A 168 26.13 5.08 2.36
CA PHE A 168 26.32 5.19 3.81
C PHE A 168 25.17 5.93 4.48
N LEU A 169 24.70 7.04 3.89
CA LEU A 169 23.54 7.79 4.39
C LEU A 169 22.25 6.97 4.31
N GLY A 170 22.06 6.25 3.19
CA GLY A 170 21.10 5.16 2.99
C GLY A 170 20.94 4.28 4.22
N THR A 171 22.07 3.70 4.59
CA THR A 171 22.18 2.73 5.68
C THR A 171 22.01 3.39 7.06
N TYR A 172 22.55 4.58 7.26
CA TYR A 172 22.47 5.30 8.54
C TYR A 172 21.03 5.69 8.90
N MET A 173 20.25 6.17 7.94
CA MET A 173 18.86 6.57 8.16
C MET A 173 17.96 5.35 8.44
N LEU A 174 18.22 4.22 7.78
CA LEU A 174 17.57 2.94 8.11
C LEU A 174 17.80 2.58 9.58
N VAL A 175 19.05 2.63 10.03
CA VAL A 175 19.44 2.32 11.42
C VAL A 175 18.78 3.28 12.40
N LEU A 176 18.67 4.56 12.06
CA LEU A 176 17.99 5.57 12.88
C LEU A 176 16.49 5.28 13.01
N THR A 177 15.81 4.97 11.90
CA THR A 177 14.38 4.60 11.90
C THR A 177 14.14 3.32 12.70
N VAL A 178 15.00 2.30 12.56
CA VAL A 178 14.95 1.08 13.39
C VAL A 178 15.12 1.44 14.88
N GLY A 179 16.17 2.19 15.21
CA GLY A 179 16.51 2.56 16.58
C GLY A 179 15.41 3.35 17.30
N LEU A 180 14.81 4.35 16.64
CA LEU A 180 13.73 5.15 17.21
C LEU A 180 12.45 4.35 17.43
N ASN A 181 12.11 3.44 16.51
CA ASN A 181 10.95 2.56 16.68
C ASN A 181 11.13 1.57 17.84
N VAL A 182 12.34 1.04 18.02
CA VAL A 182 12.70 0.16 19.13
C VAL A 182 12.63 0.92 20.46
N LEU A 183 13.18 2.14 20.52
CA LEU A 183 13.15 2.99 21.72
C LEU A 183 11.72 3.46 22.08
N GLY A 184 10.91 3.76 21.07
CA GLY A 184 9.50 4.16 21.23
C GLY A 184 8.55 3.01 21.58
N LYS A 185 9.05 1.76 21.68
CA LYS A 185 8.23 0.54 21.82
C LYS A 185 7.12 0.46 20.76
N SER A 186 7.38 0.98 19.56
CA SER A 186 6.38 1.06 18.50
C SER A 186 6.12 -0.32 17.92
N LYS A 187 4.87 -0.81 18.04
CA LYS A 187 4.43 -2.06 17.39
C LYS A 187 4.40 -1.95 15.85
N ALA A 188 4.66 -0.77 15.29
CA ALA A 188 4.64 -0.48 13.85
C ALA A 188 6.04 -0.31 13.23
N ALA A 189 7.10 -0.72 13.94
CA ALA A 189 8.49 -0.58 13.53
C ALA A 189 8.75 -1.06 12.09
N ALA A 190 8.26 -2.25 11.74
CA ALA A 190 8.49 -2.87 10.44
C ALA A 190 8.00 -2.00 9.27
N PHE A 191 6.83 -1.37 9.41
CA PHE A 191 6.23 -0.55 8.36
C PHE A 191 6.98 0.78 8.20
N SER A 192 7.37 1.41 9.32
CA SER A 192 8.20 2.62 9.32
C SER A 192 9.57 2.39 8.67
N ILE A 193 10.21 1.26 8.98
CA ILE A 193 11.50 0.84 8.40
C ILE A 193 11.37 0.61 6.88
N ALA A 194 10.36 -0.13 6.45
CA ALA A 194 10.11 -0.41 5.04
C ALA A 194 9.80 0.87 4.24
N ALA A 195 8.99 1.76 4.81
CA ALA A 195 8.68 3.06 4.22
C ALA A 195 9.93 3.96 4.11
N GLY A 196 10.77 3.97 5.15
CA GLY A 196 12.06 4.66 5.13
C GLY A 196 12.96 4.14 4.01
N LEU A 197 13.20 2.83 3.97
CA LEU A 197 14.05 2.19 2.96
C LEU A 197 13.56 2.48 1.53
N THR A 198 12.26 2.35 1.28
CA THR A 198 11.66 2.59 -0.04
C THR A 198 11.90 4.04 -0.49
N SER A 199 11.73 5.00 0.42
CA SER A 199 11.96 6.42 0.14
C SER A 199 13.42 6.71 -0.24
N MET A 200 14.36 6.02 0.42
CA MET A 200 15.78 6.17 0.16
C MET A 200 16.20 5.56 -1.17
N ILE A 201 15.69 4.39 -1.52
CA ILE A 201 15.94 3.77 -2.83
C ILE A 201 15.54 4.73 -3.95
N TYR A 202 14.35 5.34 -3.85
CA TYR A 202 13.90 6.33 -4.83
C TYR A 202 14.78 7.59 -4.85
N ALA A 203 15.25 8.06 -3.69
CA ALA A 203 16.11 9.25 -3.60
C ALA A 203 17.51 9.00 -4.20
N LEU A 204 18.10 7.82 -4.01
CA LEU A 204 19.47 7.55 -4.43
C LEU A 204 19.58 7.17 -5.91
N GLY A 205 18.46 6.97 -6.60
CA GLY A 205 18.40 6.90 -8.07
C GLY A 205 18.88 5.58 -8.68
N ASP A 206 19.24 4.60 -7.87
CA ASP A 206 19.50 3.23 -8.33
C ASP A 206 18.15 2.51 -8.38
N GLY A 207 17.58 2.37 -9.58
CA GLY A 207 16.44 1.46 -9.84
C GLY A 207 16.75 -0.02 -9.57
N ALA A 208 17.84 -0.32 -8.86
CA ALA A 208 18.17 -1.61 -8.32
C ALA A 208 17.26 -1.87 -7.12
N THR A 209 16.31 -2.77 -7.32
CA THR A 209 15.58 -3.48 -6.27
C THR A 209 16.56 -3.95 -5.20
N PHE A 210 16.58 -3.30 -4.03
CA PHE A 210 16.97 -4.00 -2.82
C PHE A 210 15.86 -5.02 -2.59
N ALA A 211 16.09 -6.26 -2.99
CA ALA A 211 15.23 -7.36 -2.65
C ALA A 211 15.22 -7.44 -1.12
N LEU A 212 14.15 -6.95 -0.50
CA LEU A 212 13.87 -7.25 0.89
C LEU A 212 13.69 -8.77 0.97
N GLY A 213 14.78 -9.46 1.33
CA GLY A 213 14.71 -10.84 1.80
C GLY A 213 13.70 -10.94 2.96
N PRO A 214 13.12 -12.13 3.17
CA PRO A 214 11.98 -12.30 4.06
C PRO A 214 12.36 -11.90 5.49
N VAL A 215 11.79 -10.79 5.98
CA VAL A 215 11.92 -10.38 7.37
C VAL A 215 11.03 -11.29 8.21
N GLY A 216 11.61 -12.39 8.70
CA GLY A 216 10.99 -13.27 9.68
C GLY A 216 10.97 -12.60 11.05
N PHE A 217 9.79 -12.25 11.55
CA PHE A 217 9.59 -11.85 12.93
C PHE A 217 9.32 -13.09 13.78
N SER A 218 10.22 -13.43 14.71
CA SER A 218 9.85 -14.28 15.84
C SER A 218 10.51 -13.83 17.14
N THR A 219 9.63 -13.49 18.08
CA THR A 219 9.83 -13.38 19.54
C THR A 219 10.75 -12.27 20.07
N TRP A 220 10.09 -11.20 20.52
CA TRP A 220 10.65 -10.09 21.28
C TRP A 220 10.75 -10.46 22.77
N ALA A 221 11.96 -10.37 23.33
CA ALA A 221 12.16 -10.21 24.76
C ALA A 221 13.38 -9.32 25.03
N GLY A 222 13.11 -8.06 25.41
CA GLY A 222 14.02 -7.19 26.17
C GLY A 222 15.29 -6.72 25.46
N VAL A 223 15.30 -5.51 24.91
CA VAL A 223 16.45 -4.97 24.15
C VAL A 223 17.34 -4.07 25.01
N SER A 224 18.66 -4.32 24.94
CA SER A 224 19.75 -3.54 25.54
C SER A 224 20.69 -2.96 24.47
N VAL A 225 21.58 -2.04 24.86
CA VAL A 225 22.54 -1.28 24.03
C VAL A 225 23.41 -2.16 23.08
N ALA A 226 23.53 -3.46 23.33
CA ALA A 226 24.26 -4.41 22.48
C ALA A 226 23.62 -4.68 21.10
N GLU A 227 22.31 -4.51 20.93
CA GLU A 227 21.61 -4.76 19.65
C GLU A 227 21.89 -3.67 18.59
N ILE A 228 22.24 -2.47 19.04
CA ILE A 228 22.70 -1.37 18.18
C ILE A 228 24.04 -1.73 17.52
N VAL A 229 24.92 -2.42 18.27
CA VAL A 229 26.23 -2.87 17.79
C VAL A 229 26.10 -4.04 16.82
N TYR A 230 25.15 -4.97 17.07
CA TYR A 230 24.87 -6.09 16.17
C TYR A 230 24.42 -5.61 14.77
N THR A 231 23.53 -4.62 14.73
CA THR A 231 23.03 -4.03 13.48
C THR A 231 24.14 -3.31 12.72
N PHE A 232 25.04 -2.62 13.43
CA PHE A 232 26.17 -1.92 12.83
C PHE A 232 27.18 -2.86 12.16
N VAL A 233 27.48 -4.00 12.80
CA VAL A 233 28.41 -5.02 12.27
C VAL A 233 27.79 -5.77 11.08
N LEU A 234 26.50 -6.10 11.13
CA LEU A 234 25.80 -6.77 10.03
C LEU A 234 25.77 -5.88 8.77
N CYS A 235 25.49 -4.58 8.93
CA CYS A 235 25.52 -3.60 7.84
C CYS A 235 26.91 -3.46 7.22
N PHE A 236 27.98 -3.50 8.03
CA PHE A 236 29.36 -3.43 7.54
C PHE A 236 29.75 -4.69 6.73
N VAL A 237 29.29 -5.87 7.15
CA VAL A 237 29.53 -7.14 6.43
C VAL A 237 28.77 -7.17 5.10
N VAL A 238 27.50 -6.76 5.07
CA VAL A 238 26.70 -6.68 3.83
C VAL A 238 27.32 -5.68 2.85
N LEU A 239 27.83 -4.55 3.34
CA LEU A 239 28.57 -3.56 2.54
C LEU A 239 29.84 -4.18 1.92
N CYS A 240 30.63 -4.91 2.71
CA CYS A 240 31.85 -5.56 2.21
C CYS A 240 31.58 -6.68 1.20
N VAL A 241 30.47 -7.43 1.35
CA VAL A 241 30.05 -8.48 0.41
C VAL A 241 29.56 -7.87 -0.91
N ALA A 242 28.72 -6.84 -0.85
CA ALA A 242 28.23 -6.12 -2.04
C ALA A 242 29.38 -5.48 -2.84
N VAL A 243 30.39 -4.95 -2.14
CA VAL A 243 31.61 -4.40 -2.76
C VAL A 243 32.49 -5.51 -3.36
N SER A 244 32.60 -6.67 -2.71
CA SER A 244 33.41 -7.81 -3.20
C SER A 244 32.85 -8.41 -4.50
N GLU A 245 31.53 -8.55 -4.62
CA GLU A 245 30.89 -9.05 -5.85
C GLU A 245 31.01 -8.09 -7.03
N ARG A 246 30.91 -6.77 -6.80
CA ARG A 246 31.08 -5.77 -7.87
C ARG A 246 32.53 -5.59 -8.34
N THR A 247 33.51 -5.86 -7.48
CA THR A 247 34.94 -5.57 -7.77
C THR A 247 35.78 -6.81 -8.12
N LYS A 248 35.23 -8.03 -7.99
CA LYS A 248 35.97 -9.32 -8.11
C LYS A 248 37.21 -9.41 -7.21
N ALA A 249 37.26 -8.62 -6.14
CA ALA A 249 38.38 -8.58 -5.21
C ALA A 249 38.15 -9.53 -4.03
N SER A 250 38.74 -10.72 -4.08
CA SER A 250 38.67 -11.75 -3.03
C SER A 250 39.40 -11.36 -1.73
N HIS A 251 40.36 -10.43 -1.79
CA HIS A 251 41.10 -9.97 -0.62
C HIS A 251 40.28 -9.08 0.34
N LEU A 252 39.25 -8.39 -0.15
CA LEU A 252 38.34 -7.58 0.68
C LEU A 252 37.41 -8.44 1.55
N PHE A 253 37.06 -9.64 1.07
CA PHE A 253 36.32 -10.64 1.84
C PHE A 253 37.15 -11.17 3.03
N GLY A 254 38.46 -11.39 2.82
CA GLY A 254 39.39 -11.76 3.89
C GLY A 254 39.61 -10.66 4.93
N LEU A 255 39.60 -9.39 4.51
CA LEU A 255 39.66 -8.23 5.42
C LEU A 255 38.38 -8.05 6.25
N ALA A 256 37.20 -8.37 5.71
CA ALA A 256 35.94 -8.35 6.43
C ALA A 256 35.91 -9.42 7.55
N ILE A 257 36.32 -10.65 7.24
CA ILE A 257 36.46 -11.73 8.24
C ILE A 257 37.53 -11.36 9.28
N GLY A 258 38.68 -10.83 8.84
CA GLY A 258 39.76 -10.36 9.71
C GLY A 258 39.32 -9.22 10.64
N SER A 259 38.47 -8.31 10.17
CA SER A 259 37.92 -7.21 10.97
C SER A 259 36.86 -7.70 11.96
N CYS A 260 36.03 -8.68 11.61
CA CYS A 260 35.11 -9.34 12.55
C CYS A 260 35.85 -10.07 13.69
N VAL A 261 36.96 -10.74 13.35
CA VAL A 261 37.83 -11.40 14.34
C VAL A 261 38.63 -10.37 15.15
N THR A 262 39.00 -9.24 14.56
CA THR A 262 39.77 -8.18 15.23
C THR A 262 38.90 -7.29 16.11
N VAL A 263 37.64 -7.00 15.75
CA VAL A 263 36.66 -6.31 16.62
C VAL A 263 36.22 -7.24 17.77
N GLY A 264 36.12 -8.55 17.51
CA GLY A 264 36.04 -9.55 18.58
C GLY A 264 37.31 -9.62 19.43
N GLY A 265 38.49 -9.44 18.83
CA GLY A 265 39.80 -9.45 19.49
C GLY A 265 40.10 -8.20 20.31
N PHE A 266 39.64 -7.01 19.91
CA PHE A 266 39.75 -5.77 20.67
C PHE A 266 38.85 -5.78 21.91
N ALA A 267 37.77 -6.57 21.91
CA ALA A 267 36.98 -6.85 23.10
C ALA A 267 37.67 -7.84 24.07
N ILE A 268 38.69 -8.58 23.62
CA ILE A 268 39.41 -9.59 24.42
C ILE A 268 40.78 -9.09 24.91
N GLY A 269 41.44 -8.18 24.19
CA GLY A 269 42.81 -7.74 24.49
C GLY A 269 42.98 -6.50 25.37
N GLY A 270 41.89 -5.82 25.76
CA GLY A 270 41.94 -4.49 26.40
C GLY A 270 41.33 -4.37 27.79
N ILE A 271 41.12 -5.48 28.52
CA ILE A 271 40.43 -5.44 29.82
C ILE A 271 41.36 -5.92 30.94
N SER A 272 42.28 -5.04 31.33
CA SER A 272 42.82 -5.03 32.69
C SER A 272 42.35 -3.76 33.39
N GLY A 273 41.18 -3.82 34.06
CA GLY A 273 40.75 -2.75 34.97
C GLY A 273 39.24 -2.49 35.04
N GLY A 274 38.56 -3.20 35.94
CA GLY A 274 37.61 -2.62 36.91
C GLY A 274 36.43 -1.73 36.47
N SER A 275 35.95 -1.72 35.22
CA SER A 275 34.76 -0.93 34.84
C SER A 275 33.48 -1.78 34.72
N LEU A 276 32.31 -1.15 34.95
CA LEU A 276 30.96 -1.74 34.82
C LEU A 276 30.73 -2.50 33.49
N PHE A 277 31.52 -2.19 32.45
CA PHE A 277 31.49 -2.85 31.14
C PHE A 277 32.06 -4.27 31.15
N GLY A 278 33.03 -4.58 32.02
CA GLY A 278 33.63 -5.92 32.13
C GLY A 278 32.68 -6.98 32.70
N ILE A 279 31.76 -6.57 33.58
CA ILE A 279 30.73 -7.45 34.16
C ILE A 279 29.59 -7.71 33.15
N ALA A 280 29.30 -6.75 32.26
CA ALA A 280 28.32 -6.92 31.20
C ALA A 280 28.80 -7.89 30.11
N ALA A 281 30.08 -7.81 29.71
CA ALA A 281 30.68 -8.69 28.70
C ALA A 281 30.76 -10.17 29.14
N ALA A 282 31.08 -10.44 30.42
CA ALA A 282 31.12 -11.79 30.96
C ALA A 282 29.74 -12.47 31.05
N ASN A 283 28.67 -11.69 31.23
CA ASN A 283 27.28 -12.19 31.23
C ASN A 283 26.75 -12.49 29.82
N ILE A 284 27.25 -11.79 28.78
CA ILE A 284 26.89 -12.02 27.37
C ILE A 284 27.43 -13.37 26.86
N ILE A 285 28.62 -13.77 27.32
CA ILE A 285 29.29 -15.01 26.90
C ILE A 285 28.67 -16.24 27.59
N ASN A 286 28.31 -16.14 28.88
CA ASN A 286 27.73 -17.26 29.64
C ASN A 286 26.23 -17.50 29.37
N GLY A 287 25.52 -16.57 28.70
CA GLY A 287 24.07 -16.63 28.48
C GLY A 287 23.59 -17.38 27.23
N GLY A 288 24.47 -18.05 26.48
CA GLY A 288 24.11 -18.76 25.23
C GLY A 288 23.69 -17.86 24.06
N PHE A 289 23.84 -16.54 24.18
CA PHE A 289 23.45 -15.54 23.19
C PHE A 289 24.33 -15.58 21.93
N PHE A 290 25.65 -15.78 22.10
CA PHE A 290 26.61 -15.86 20.99
C PHE A 290 26.34 -17.05 20.05
N TYR A 291 25.96 -18.21 20.60
CA TYR A 291 25.59 -19.39 19.82
C TYR A 291 24.30 -19.18 19.02
N LYS A 292 23.29 -18.50 19.60
CA LYS A 292 22.04 -18.18 18.90
C LYS A 292 22.29 -17.23 17.72
N ALA A 293 23.13 -16.20 17.91
CA ALA A 293 23.52 -15.29 16.82
C ALA A 293 24.23 -16.01 15.67
N LEU A 294 25.13 -16.97 15.98
CA LEU A 294 25.82 -17.77 14.96
C LEU A 294 24.85 -18.67 14.18
N ILE A 295 23.85 -19.24 14.87
CA ILE A 295 22.80 -20.06 14.25
C ILE A 295 21.91 -19.21 13.34
N TYR A 296 21.49 -18.01 13.76
CA TYR A 296 20.67 -17.13 12.94
C TYR A 296 21.41 -16.68 11.66
N SER A 297 22.67 -16.26 11.78
CA SER A 297 23.48 -15.90 10.60
C SER A 297 23.75 -17.10 9.69
N ALA A 298 23.93 -18.31 10.23
CA ALA A 298 24.05 -19.52 9.41
C ALA A 298 22.75 -19.87 8.66
N LEU A 299 21.58 -19.68 9.31
CA LEU A 299 20.27 -19.89 8.70
C LEU A 299 19.98 -18.86 7.59
N GLU A 300 20.38 -17.59 7.77
CA GLU A 300 20.29 -16.55 6.75
C GLU A 300 21.15 -16.88 5.51
N VAL A 301 22.36 -17.40 5.71
CA VAL A 301 23.24 -17.87 4.62
C VAL A 301 22.62 -19.06 3.87
N VAL A 302 22.04 -20.04 4.58
CA VAL A 302 21.34 -21.17 3.96
C VAL A 302 20.12 -20.69 3.15
N GLY A 303 19.35 -19.74 3.69
CA GLY A 303 18.24 -19.11 2.97
C GLY A 303 18.68 -18.38 1.70
N GLY A 304 19.80 -17.65 1.77
CA GLY A 304 20.41 -16.98 0.62
C GLY A 304 20.90 -17.96 -0.46
N VAL A 305 21.52 -19.08 -0.06
CA VAL A 305 21.96 -20.14 -1.00
C VAL A 305 20.77 -20.85 -1.63
N ALA A 306 19.70 -21.10 -0.87
CA ALA A 306 18.46 -21.66 -1.41
C ALA A 306 17.80 -20.72 -2.42
N ALA A 307 17.74 -19.41 -2.12
CA ALA A 307 17.25 -18.39 -3.04
C ALA A 307 18.11 -18.30 -4.31
N ALA A 308 19.44 -18.38 -4.19
CA ALA A 308 20.36 -18.42 -5.32
C ALA A 308 20.20 -19.70 -6.15
N GLY A 309 19.90 -20.85 -5.52
CA GLY A 309 19.58 -22.10 -6.18
C GLY A 309 18.28 -22.02 -6.99
N VAL A 310 17.22 -21.46 -6.40
CA VAL A 310 15.95 -21.18 -7.09
C VAL A 310 16.20 -20.22 -8.25
N PHE A 311 16.92 -19.11 -8.01
CA PHE A 311 17.30 -18.16 -9.06
C PHE A 311 18.03 -18.86 -10.22
N LYS A 312 19.05 -19.68 -9.93
CA LYS A 312 19.80 -20.43 -10.94
C LYS A 312 18.89 -21.37 -11.75
N VAL A 313 17.97 -22.09 -11.10
CA VAL A 313 17.01 -22.96 -11.79
C VAL A 313 15.98 -22.16 -12.62
N THR A 314 15.62 -20.96 -12.17
CA THR A 314 14.71 -20.06 -12.92
C THR A 314 15.41 -19.26 -14.03
N HIS A 315 16.75 -19.15 -13.98
CA HIS A 315 17.52 -18.23 -14.82
C HIS A 315 18.55 -18.93 -15.73
N GLU A 316 18.73 -20.25 -15.64
CA GLU A 316 19.43 -21.04 -16.67
C GLU A 316 18.60 -21.10 -17.97
N ALA A 317 18.65 -20.02 -18.76
CA ALA A 317 18.73 -20.01 -20.23
C ALA A 317 18.65 -18.57 -20.76
N VAL A 318 19.79 -17.90 -20.92
CA VAL A 318 19.89 -16.75 -21.84
C VAL A 318 19.93 -17.28 -23.27
N LYS A 319 18.72 -17.50 -23.80
CA LYS A 319 18.26 -17.29 -25.18
C LYS A 319 16.74 -17.12 -25.03
N MET A 320 16.17 -16.05 -25.58
CA MET A 320 14.74 -15.74 -25.52
C MET A 320 13.90 -16.94 -25.96
N SER A 321 13.55 -17.80 -25.02
CA SER A 321 12.77 -19.02 -25.19
C SER A 321 11.76 -19.05 -24.07
N GLU A 322 10.54 -19.51 -24.37
CA GLU A 322 9.49 -19.57 -23.36
C GLU A 322 9.93 -20.40 -22.15
N PRO A 323 9.58 -19.99 -20.91
CA PRO A 323 9.90 -20.76 -19.72
C PRO A 323 9.39 -22.20 -19.84
N SER A 324 10.25 -23.16 -19.48
CA SER A 324 9.91 -24.57 -19.52
C SER A 324 8.75 -24.90 -18.56
N LEU A 325 7.99 -25.96 -18.85
CA LEU A 325 6.91 -26.40 -17.97
C LEU A 325 7.40 -26.68 -16.52
N PRO A 326 8.57 -27.31 -16.29
CA PRO A 326 9.12 -27.43 -14.94
C PRO A 326 9.37 -26.08 -14.25
N ALA A 327 9.93 -25.08 -14.95
CA ALA A 327 10.16 -23.74 -14.37
C ALA A 327 8.83 -23.07 -13.99
N LYS A 328 7.81 -23.18 -14.86
CA LYS A 328 6.45 -22.70 -14.59
C LYS A 328 5.84 -23.38 -13.36
N CYS A 329 5.94 -24.70 -13.26
CA CYS A 329 5.44 -25.45 -12.10
C CYS A 329 6.17 -25.07 -10.81
N THR A 330 7.50 -24.96 -10.84
CA THR A 330 8.28 -24.53 -9.67
C THR A 330 7.87 -23.13 -9.20
N ALA A 331 7.68 -22.19 -10.12
CA ALA A 331 7.20 -20.85 -9.79
C ALA A 331 5.81 -20.90 -9.13
N GLU A 332 4.85 -21.63 -9.71
CA GLU A 332 3.51 -21.81 -9.13
C GLU A 332 3.54 -22.45 -7.74
N PHE A 333 4.38 -23.47 -7.54
CA PHE A 333 4.56 -24.11 -6.24
C PHE A 333 5.11 -23.13 -5.21
N VAL A 334 6.21 -22.44 -5.53
CA VAL A 334 6.92 -21.52 -4.61
C VAL A 334 6.02 -20.35 -4.23
N GLY A 335 5.36 -19.71 -5.20
CA GLY A 335 4.46 -18.60 -4.91
C GLY A 335 3.25 -19.01 -4.05
N THR A 336 2.65 -20.17 -4.35
CA THR A 336 1.53 -20.70 -3.55
C THR A 336 1.99 -21.10 -2.14
N PHE A 337 3.17 -21.71 -2.03
CA PHE A 337 3.77 -22.05 -0.75
C PHE A 337 4.00 -20.80 0.11
N LEU A 338 4.67 -19.78 -0.42
CA LEU A 338 4.98 -18.55 0.31
C LEU A 338 3.71 -17.80 0.75
N LEU A 339 2.69 -17.77 -0.12
CA LEU A 339 1.37 -17.22 0.20
C LEU A 339 0.74 -17.93 1.41
N ILE A 340 0.57 -19.25 1.34
CA ILE A 340 -0.16 -20.02 2.36
C ILE A 340 0.64 -20.15 3.66
N PHE A 341 1.97 -20.20 3.56
CA PHE A 341 2.84 -20.17 4.73
C PHE A 341 2.69 -18.85 5.49
N THR A 342 2.62 -17.73 4.75
CA THR A 342 2.36 -16.41 5.32
C THR A 342 0.96 -16.32 5.93
N VAL A 343 -0.06 -16.94 5.33
CA VAL A 343 -1.40 -17.05 5.93
C VAL A 343 -1.32 -17.70 7.31
N GLY A 344 -0.73 -18.89 7.41
CA GLY A 344 -0.66 -19.60 8.69
C GLY A 344 0.17 -18.87 9.75
N CYS A 345 1.30 -18.28 9.36
CA CYS A 345 2.11 -17.45 10.25
C CYS A 345 1.35 -16.24 10.79
N ASN A 346 0.53 -15.58 9.97
CA ASN A 346 -0.25 -14.43 10.41
C ASN A 346 -1.42 -14.81 11.32
N VAL A 347 -2.10 -15.93 11.02
CA VAL A 347 -3.22 -16.43 11.83
C VAL A 347 -2.72 -16.90 13.20
N LEU A 348 -1.67 -17.73 13.24
CA LEU A 348 -1.12 -18.29 14.48
C LEU A 348 -0.24 -17.29 15.26
N GLY A 349 0.41 -16.35 14.56
CA GLY A 349 1.23 -15.30 15.17
C GLY A 349 0.43 -14.18 15.85
N GLY A 350 -0.88 -14.06 15.56
CA GLY A 350 -1.79 -13.21 16.34
C GLY A 350 -1.65 -11.70 16.12
N SER A 351 -1.22 -11.24 14.93
CA SER A 351 -1.20 -9.80 14.57
C SER A 351 -2.40 -9.41 13.70
N PRO A 352 -3.58 -9.11 14.29
CA PRO A 352 -4.81 -8.94 13.53
C PRO A 352 -4.86 -7.68 12.66
N ILE A 353 -4.02 -6.66 12.96
CA ILE A 353 -4.05 -5.40 12.21
C ILE A 353 -3.37 -5.53 10.86
N TRP A 354 -2.27 -6.30 10.77
CA TRP A 354 -1.44 -6.36 9.56
C TRP A 354 -1.53 -7.70 8.82
N ALA A 355 -2.28 -8.67 9.35
CA ALA A 355 -2.42 -10.00 8.74
C ALA A 355 -2.85 -9.94 7.27
N GLY A 356 -3.94 -9.23 6.96
CA GLY A 356 -4.43 -9.09 5.59
C GLY A 356 -3.44 -8.39 4.66
N VAL A 357 -2.77 -7.33 5.16
CA VAL A 357 -1.71 -6.62 4.40
C VAL A 357 -0.51 -7.53 4.13
N SER A 358 -0.05 -8.28 5.13
CA SER A 358 1.10 -9.18 5.01
C SER A 358 0.84 -10.27 3.97
N ILE A 359 -0.34 -10.90 4.00
CA ILE A 359 -0.77 -11.92 3.05
C ILE A 359 -0.87 -11.34 1.62
N ALA A 360 -1.46 -10.16 1.48
CA ALA A 360 -1.54 -9.48 0.19
C ALA A 360 -0.16 -9.10 -0.37
N PHE A 361 0.76 -8.65 0.49
CA PHE A 361 2.07 -8.16 0.05
C PHE A 361 3.01 -9.30 -0.32
N VAL A 362 2.96 -10.46 0.37
CA VAL A 362 3.70 -11.63 -0.11
C VAL A 362 3.19 -12.09 -1.48
N LEU A 363 1.88 -12.04 -1.71
CA LEU A 363 1.30 -12.32 -3.03
C LEU A 363 1.84 -11.33 -4.07
N MET A 364 1.80 -10.02 -3.77
CA MET A 364 2.34 -8.98 -4.64
C MET A 364 3.81 -9.23 -5.01
N VAL A 365 4.66 -9.50 -4.01
CA VAL A 365 6.09 -9.78 -4.19
C VAL A 365 6.29 -11.00 -5.09
N CYS A 366 5.56 -12.08 -4.83
CA CYS A 366 5.65 -13.29 -5.66
C CYS A 366 5.17 -13.04 -7.10
N ILE A 367 4.12 -12.23 -7.29
CA ILE A 367 3.63 -11.86 -8.63
C ILE A 367 4.70 -11.11 -9.42
N TYR A 368 5.35 -10.10 -8.81
CA TYR A 368 6.42 -9.36 -9.49
C TYR A 368 7.67 -10.22 -9.72
N ALA A 369 8.00 -11.12 -8.79
CA ALA A 369 9.20 -11.96 -8.90
C ALA A 369 9.05 -13.10 -9.92
N LEU A 370 7.87 -13.73 -9.99
CA LEU A 370 7.67 -14.99 -10.71
C LEU A 370 6.65 -14.89 -11.86
N GLY A 371 5.95 -13.75 -12.01
CA GLY A 371 4.95 -13.54 -13.06
C GLY A 371 5.51 -13.70 -14.47
N GLY A 372 6.76 -13.27 -14.70
CA GLY A 372 7.46 -13.48 -15.97
C GLY A 372 7.79 -14.94 -16.30
N ILE A 373 7.68 -15.86 -15.31
CA ILE A 373 7.95 -17.28 -15.49
C ILE A 373 6.66 -18.05 -15.76
N SER A 374 5.69 -18.00 -14.84
CA SER A 374 4.46 -18.81 -14.89
C SER A 374 3.18 -18.06 -15.21
N GLY A 375 3.20 -16.73 -15.14
CA GLY A 375 2.00 -15.89 -15.03
C GLY A 375 1.56 -15.62 -13.58
N ALA A 376 2.19 -16.28 -12.60
CA ALA A 376 1.95 -16.10 -11.16
C ALA A 376 0.47 -16.26 -10.75
N ASN A 377 -0.16 -17.38 -11.12
CA ASN A 377 -1.56 -17.63 -10.78
C ASN A 377 -1.73 -17.86 -9.28
N PHE A 378 -0.89 -18.73 -8.69
CA PHE A 378 -0.84 -19.13 -7.27
C PHE A 378 -2.17 -19.54 -6.63
N ASN A 379 -3.17 -19.80 -7.47
CA ASN A 379 -4.55 -19.94 -7.09
C ASN A 379 -5.28 -20.76 -8.17
N PRO A 380 -5.87 -21.92 -7.82
CA PRO A 380 -6.62 -22.71 -8.78
C PRO A 380 -7.82 -21.95 -9.38
N ALA A 381 -8.48 -21.08 -8.62
CA ALA A 381 -9.58 -20.25 -9.11
C ALA A 381 -9.11 -19.28 -10.22
N VAL A 382 -7.94 -18.65 -10.06
CA VAL A 382 -7.33 -17.80 -11.10
C VAL A 382 -7.02 -18.61 -12.35
N SER A 383 -6.43 -19.81 -12.17
CA SER A 383 -6.11 -20.72 -13.28
C SER A 383 -7.37 -21.14 -14.03
N VAL A 384 -8.45 -21.44 -13.32
CA VAL A 384 -9.75 -21.80 -13.90
C VAL A 384 -10.38 -20.61 -14.64
N THR A 385 -10.37 -19.39 -14.08
CA THR A 385 -10.86 -18.19 -14.78
C THR A 385 -10.16 -17.99 -16.13
N LEU A 386 -8.84 -18.16 -16.18
CA LEU A 386 -8.06 -18.10 -17.42
C LEU A 386 -8.46 -19.21 -18.40
N GLY A 387 -8.71 -20.43 -17.91
CA GLY A 387 -9.22 -21.54 -18.73
C GLY A 387 -10.59 -21.25 -19.35
N ILE A 388 -11.52 -20.72 -18.56
CA ILE A 388 -12.87 -20.35 -19.00
C ILE A 388 -12.79 -19.21 -20.03
N SER A 389 -12.02 -18.16 -19.75
CA SER A 389 -11.83 -17.03 -20.67
C SER A 389 -11.30 -17.51 -22.03
N ARG A 390 -10.29 -18.38 -22.03
CA ARG A 390 -9.77 -18.97 -23.28
C ARG A 390 -10.84 -19.79 -24.01
N ALA A 391 -11.61 -20.61 -23.29
CA ALA A 391 -12.69 -21.40 -23.88
C ALA A 391 -13.80 -20.53 -24.51
N LEU A 392 -13.98 -19.31 -23.99
CA LEU A 392 -14.91 -18.31 -24.52
C LEU A 392 -14.35 -17.51 -25.72
N GLY A 393 -13.10 -17.75 -26.13
CA GLY A 393 -12.41 -17.08 -27.24
C GLY A 393 -11.48 -15.92 -26.84
N GLY A 394 -11.27 -15.71 -25.54
CA GLY A 394 -10.45 -14.63 -24.99
C GLY A 394 -9.01 -15.04 -24.64
N PRO A 395 -8.26 -14.17 -23.95
CA PRO A 395 -6.94 -14.51 -23.42
C PRO A 395 -7.06 -15.54 -22.28
N GLY A 396 -6.06 -16.42 -22.14
CA GLY A 396 -6.00 -17.37 -21.04
C GLY A 396 -5.20 -18.64 -21.31
N LEU A 397 -5.36 -19.62 -20.42
CA LEU A 397 -4.59 -20.87 -20.38
C LEU A 397 -5.38 -22.04 -21.00
N ASP A 398 -4.67 -23.00 -21.58
CA ASP A 398 -5.29 -24.25 -21.99
C ASP A 398 -5.63 -25.13 -20.77
N TRP A 399 -6.67 -25.96 -20.87
CA TRP A 399 -7.16 -26.77 -19.76
C TRP A 399 -6.16 -27.77 -19.20
N LYS A 400 -5.19 -28.22 -20.00
CA LYS A 400 -4.11 -29.10 -19.51
C LYS A 400 -3.19 -28.33 -18.58
N THR A 401 -2.79 -27.11 -18.96
CA THR A 401 -2.01 -26.22 -18.09
C THR A 401 -2.79 -25.84 -16.83
N VAL A 402 -4.08 -25.55 -16.93
CA VAL A 402 -4.94 -25.28 -15.77
C VAL A 402 -4.91 -26.44 -14.76
N GLY A 403 -5.09 -27.67 -15.22
CA GLY A 403 -5.04 -28.87 -14.38
C GLY A 403 -3.67 -29.07 -13.72
N ILE A 404 -2.58 -28.86 -14.47
CA ILE A 404 -1.21 -28.97 -13.94
C ILE A 404 -0.97 -27.90 -12.86
N TYR A 405 -1.28 -26.64 -13.16
CA TYR A 405 -1.10 -25.53 -12.22
C TYR A 405 -1.91 -25.75 -10.94
N SER A 406 -3.18 -26.15 -11.07
CA SER A 406 -4.04 -26.42 -9.91
C SER A 406 -3.49 -27.53 -9.02
N GLY A 407 -2.98 -28.62 -9.62
CA GLY A 407 -2.35 -29.71 -8.87
C GLY A 407 -1.10 -29.25 -8.12
N VAL A 408 -0.24 -28.47 -8.77
CA VAL A 408 1.01 -27.95 -8.19
C VAL A 408 0.75 -26.90 -7.10
N GLN A 409 -0.23 -26.02 -7.30
CA GLN A 409 -0.68 -25.03 -6.31
C GLN A 409 -1.21 -25.72 -5.05
N CYS A 410 -2.08 -26.73 -5.20
CA CYS A 410 -2.57 -27.53 -4.07
C CYS A 410 -1.43 -28.23 -3.32
N ALA A 411 -0.44 -28.80 -4.03
CA ALA A 411 0.74 -29.40 -3.41
C ALA A 411 1.57 -28.36 -2.63
N GLY A 412 1.78 -27.18 -3.20
CA GLY A 412 2.45 -26.05 -2.52
C GLY A 412 1.70 -25.60 -1.27
N GLY A 413 0.37 -25.53 -1.33
CA GLY A 413 -0.48 -25.15 -0.20
C GLY A 413 -0.49 -26.16 0.95
N ILE A 414 -0.60 -27.45 0.64
CA ILE A 414 -0.50 -28.51 1.67
C ILE A 414 0.89 -28.48 2.32
N THR A 415 1.95 -28.33 1.52
CA THR A 415 3.33 -28.28 2.03
C THR A 415 3.51 -27.08 2.96
N ALA A 416 3.04 -25.89 2.55
CA ALA A 416 3.08 -24.69 3.38
C ALA A 416 2.29 -24.85 4.69
N ALA A 417 1.15 -25.52 4.62
CA ALA A 417 0.32 -25.74 5.78
C ALA A 417 0.98 -26.66 6.82
N VAL A 418 1.57 -27.76 6.37
CA VAL A 418 2.41 -28.61 7.23
C VAL A 418 3.57 -27.81 7.82
N CYS A 419 4.24 -26.96 7.04
CA CYS A 419 5.36 -26.15 7.51
C CYS A 419 4.97 -25.16 8.61
N TYR A 420 3.89 -24.40 8.47
CA TYR A 420 3.48 -23.49 9.56
C TYR A 420 2.99 -24.28 10.78
N SER A 421 2.33 -25.42 10.59
CA SER A 421 1.86 -26.24 11.72
C SER A 421 3.02 -26.80 12.53
N LEU A 422 4.10 -27.22 11.86
CA LEU A 422 5.35 -27.61 12.51
C LEU A 422 6.04 -26.42 13.20
N LEU A 423 6.04 -25.24 12.57
CA LEU A 423 6.67 -24.04 13.11
C LEU A 423 6.03 -23.58 14.43
N PHE A 424 4.69 -23.63 14.51
CA PHE A 424 3.94 -23.16 15.69
C PHE A 424 3.53 -24.29 16.65
N GLY A 425 3.70 -25.55 16.25
CA GLY A 425 3.20 -26.71 16.99
C GLY A 425 1.66 -26.75 17.12
N GLN A 426 0.95 -25.98 16.29
CA GLN A 426 -0.50 -25.79 16.33
C GLN A 426 -1.05 -25.58 14.92
N SER A 427 -2.32 -25.90 14.73
CA SER A 427 -3.07 -25.63 13.49
C SER A 427 -4.39 -24.92 13.83
N PHE A 428 -5.05 -24.35 12.83
CA PHE A 428 -6.36 -23.70 12.99
C PHE A 428 -7.34 -24.27 11.97
N ASN A 429 -8.59 -24.46 12.38
CA ASN A 429 -9.60 -25.11 11.56
C ASN A 429 -10.24 -24.12 10.56
N LEU A 430 -10.52 -24.59 9.35
CA LEU A 430 -11.34 -23.88 8.38
C LEU A 430 -12.83 -24.09 8.70
N ALA A 431 -13.58 -23.00 8.91
CA ALA A 431 -15.03 -23.02 9.08
C ALA A 431 -15.60 -21.60 8.97
N PRO A 432 -16.91 -21.45 8.70
CA PRO A 432 -17.61 -20.18 8.88
C PRO A 432 -17.36 -19.61 10.29
N ALA A 433 -17.17 -18.30 10.38
CA ALA A 433 -16.96 -17.64 11.66
C ALA A 433 -18.18 -17.83 12.58
N LYS A 434 -17.94 -17.81 13.90
CA LYS A 434 -18.99 -18.02 14.90
C LYS A 434 -20.15 -17.05 14.68
N GLY A 435 -21.35 -17.60 14.53
CA GLY A 435 -22.58 -16.84 14.27
C GLY A 435 -22.95 -16.72 12.80
N PHE A 436 -22.11 -17.19 11.87
CA PHE A 436 -22.41 -17.24 10.44
C PHE A 436 -22.60 -18.68 9.97
N SER A 437 -23.52 -18.86 9.02
CA SER A 437 -23.72 -20.14 8.33
C SER A 437 -22.80 -20.30 7.12
N TRP A 438 -22.75 -21.51 6.57
CA TRP A 438 -21.98 -21.85 5.38
C TRP A 438 -22.28 -20.99 4.15
N TYR A 439 -23.53 -20.54 3.97
CA TYR A 439 -23.89 -19.73 2.80
C TYR A 439 -23.51 -18.25 2.96
N HIS A 440 -23.42 -17.72 4.19
CA HIS A 440 -22.87 -16.38 4.42
C HIS A 440 -21.36 -16.37 4.13
N ALA A 441 -20.63 -17.37 4.64
CA ALA A 441 -19.21 -17.56 4.36
C ALA A 441 -18.98 -17.82 2.86
N GLY A 442 -19.76 -18.72 2.26
CA GLY A 442 -19.69 -19.04 0.83
C GLY A 442 -19.95 -17.83 -0.07
N LEU A 443 -20.91 -16.96 0.29
CA LEU A 443 -21.15 -15.74 -0.48
C LEU A 443 -19.96 -14.76 -0.40
N CYS A 444 -19.32 -14.63 0.76
CA CYS A 444 -18.10 -13.85 0.91
C CYS A 444 -16.95 -14.41 0.04
N GLU A 445 -16.73 -15.72 0.09
CA GLU A 445 -15.70 -16.39 -0.73
C GLU A 445 -15.97 -16.24 -2.22
N LEU A 446 -17.23 -16.42 -2.66
CA LEU A 446 -17.63 -16.21 -4.05
C LEU A 446 -17.34 -14.79 -4.53
N LEU A 447 -17.76 -13.76 -3.77
CA LEU A 447 -17.67 -12.37 -4.20
C LEU A 447 -16.23 -11.84 -4.21
N TYR A 448 -15.40 -12.22 -3.25
CA TYR A 448 -14.00 -11.79 -3.22
C TYR A 448 -13.09 -12.64 -4.09
N THR A 449 -13.38 -13.92 -4.36
CA THR A 449 -12.71 -14.66 -5.44
C THR A 449 -13.12 -14.13 -6.81
N PHE A 450 -14.39 -13.76 -7.00
CA PHE A 450 -14.82 -13.02 -8.19
C PHE A 450 -13.98 -11.76 -8.35
N MET A 451 -13.89 -10.91 -7.33
CA MET A 451 -13.12 -9.66 -7.40
C MET A 451 -11.64 -9.93 -7.72
N LEU A 452 -11.00 -10.85 -7.00
CA LEU A 452 -9.59 -11.21 -7.20
C LEU A 452 -9.35 -11.67 -8.65
N THR A 453 -10.11 -12.66 -9.11
CA THR A 453 -9.92 -13.24 -10.45
C THR A 453 -10.33 -12.27 -11.57
N PHE A 454 -11.37 -11.45 -11.35
CA PHE A 454 -11.78 -10.40 -12.27
C PHE A 454 -10.72 -9.33 -12.42
N VAL A 455 -10.09 -8.90 -11.33
CA VAL A 455 -8.97 -7.96 -11.37
C VAL A 455 -7.80 -8.59 -12.11
N VAL A 456 -7.40 -9.84 -11.82
CA VAL A 456 -6.35 -10.56 -12.58
C VAL A 456 -6.62 -10.52 -14.08
N MET A 457 -7.85 -10.83 -14.50
CA MET A 457 -8.20 -10.82 -15.93
C MET A 457 -8.00 -9.44 -16.55
N ASN A 458 -8.42 -8.37 -15.87
CA ASN A 458 -8.35 -7.01 -16.40
C ASN A 458 -6.93 -6.41 -16.39
N VAL A 459 -6.14 -6.66 -15.35
CA VAL A 459 -4.83 -5.99 -15.16
C VAL A 459 -3.65 -6.82 -15.65
N ALA A 460 -3.79 -8.14 -15.78
CA ALA A 460 -2.71 -9.02 -16.24
C ALA A 460 -3.06 -9.74 -17.55
N ALA A 461 -4.26 -10.32 -17.67
CA ALA A 461 -4.57 -11.20 -18.80
C ALA A 461 -5.08 -10.49 -20.06
N ALA A 462 -5.75 -9.34 -19.92
CA ALA A 462 -6.36 -8.61 -21.03
C ALA A 462 -5.36 -8.34 -22.16
N LYS A 463 -5.78 -8.45 -23.44
CA LYS A 463 -4.84 -8.44 -24.59
C LYS A 463 -4.05 -7.15 -24.68
N LYS A 464 -4.64 -6.02 -24.26
CA LYS A 464 -3.94 -4.72 -24.18
C LYS A 464 -2.64 -4.80 -23.37
N ASN A 465 -2.58 -5.64 -22.33
CA ASN A 465 -1.43 -5.72 -21.43
C ASN A 465 -0.26 -6.48 -22.07
N ALA A 466 -0.49 -7.18 -23.18
CA ALA A 466 0.59 -7.78 -23.97
C ALA A 466 1.38 -6.72 -24.75
N THR A 467 0.73 -5.63 -25.17
CA THR A 467 1.34 -4.53 -25.93
C THR A 467 1.71 -3.34 -25.04
N GLU A 468 0.87 -3.03 -24.05
CA GLU A 468 1.03 -1.93 -23.10
C GLU A 468 1.20 -2.48 -21.69
N LYS A 469 2.45 -2.84 -21.34
CA LYS A 469 2.74 -3.39 -20.01
C LYS A 469 2.50 -2.34 -18.93
N ASN A 470 1.47 -2.54 -18.12
CA ASN A 470 1.29 -1.76 -16.91
C ASN A 470 2.22 -2.26 -15.79
N GLN A 471 2.54 -1.39 -14.83
CA GLN A 471 3.36 -1.74 -13.65
C GLN A 471 2.54 -1.99 -12.40
N TYR A 472 1.22 -1.71 -12.42
CA TYR A 472 0.35 -1.79 -11.25
C TYR A 472 -0.33 -3.16 -11.04
N TYR A 473 -0.23 -4.10 -12.00
CA TYR A 473 -0.94 -5.39 -11.95
C TYR A 473 -0.77 -6.13 -10.62
N GLY A 474 0.47 -6.28 -10.13
CA GLY A 474 0.75 -6.98 -8.87
C GLY A 474 0.08 -6.29 -7.67
N MET A 475 0.15 -4.95 -7.61
CA MET A 475 -0.51 -4.16 -6.57
C MET A 475 -2.04 -4.26 -6.64
N ALA A 476 -2.62 -4.13 -7.85
CA ALA A 476 -4.06 -4.22 -8.05
C ALA A 476 -4.60 -5.58 -7.59
N ILE A 477 -3.92 -6.68 -7.95
CA ILE A 477 -4.28 -8.04 -7.54
C ILE A 477 -4.17 -8.18 -6.01
N ALA A 478 -3.06 -7.75 -5.41
CA ALA A 478 -2.86 -7.83 -3.97
C ALA A 478 -3.90 -7.02 -3.16
N PHE A 479 -4.30 -5.86 -3.65
CA PHE A 479 -5.28 -5.02 -2.97
C PHE A 479 -6.69 -5.63 -2.93
N THR A 480 -7.03 -6.56 -3.83
CA THR A 480 -8.26 -7.36 -3.67
C THR A 480 -8.21 -8.26 -2.43
N VAL A 481 -7.02 -8.81 -2.10
CA VAL A 481 -6.81 -9.63 -0.91
C VAL A 481 -6.88 -8.77 0.35
N VAL A 482 -6.35 -7.54 0.33
CA VAL A 482 -6.55 -6.59 1.44
C VAL A 482 -8.05 -6.30 1.63
N ALA A 483 -8.79 -6.04 0.54
CA ALA A 483 -10.22 -5.79 0.61
C ALA A 483 -10.97 -6.98 1.24
N GLY A 484 -10.71 -8.20 0.76
CA GLY A 484 -11.37 -9.41 1.23
C GLY A 484 -10.96 -9.84 2.64
N ALA A 485 -9.67 -9.78 2.99
CA ALA A 485 -9.18 -10.22 4.30
C ALA A 485 -9.78 -9.41 5.44
N TYR A 486 -9.95 -8.10 5.26
CA TYR A 486 -10.55 -7.22 6.28
C TYR A 486 -12.07 -7.09 6.16
N GLY A 487 -12.64 -7.18 4.95
CA GLY A 487 -14.08 -7.15 4.73
C GLY A 487 -14.76 -8.48 5.04
N ALA A 488 -14.43 -9.52 4.28
CA ALA A 488 -15.03 -10.85 4.36
C ALA A 488 -14.40 -11.77 5.43
N GLY A 489 -13.19 -11.49 5.89
CA GLY A 489 -12.46 -12.36 6.83
C GLY A 489 -13.20 -12.59 8.15
N ALA A 490 -13.93 -11.60 8.66
CA ALA A 490 -14.74 -11.73 9.88
C ALA A 490 -15.93 -12.71 9.74
N VAL A 491 -16.30 -13.07 8.51
CA VAL A 491 -17.42 -13.97 8.20
C VAL A 491 -16.93 -15.34 7.75
N SER A 492 -15.96 -15.37 6.84
CA SER A 492 -15.52 -16.57 6.11
C SER A 492 -14.11 -17.06 6.48
N GLY A 493 -13.28 -16.21 7.10
CA GLY A 493 -11.84 -16.45 7.18
C GLY A 493 -11.05 -15.94 5.97
N GLY A 494 -11.71 -15.74 4.82
CA GLY A 494 -11.15 -15.07 3.64
C GLY A 494 -10.06 -15.86 2.93
N CYS A 495 -10.40 -17.05 2.42
CA CYS A 495 -9.46 -17.91 1.69
C CYS A 495 -9.20 -17.40 0.27
N PHE A 496 -10.29 -17.16 -0.47
CA PHE A 496 -10.35 -16.71 -1.86
C PHE A 496 -9.54 -17.56 -2.85
N ASN A 497 -9.14 -18.76 -2.45
CA ASN A 497 -8.16 -19.60 -3.12
C ASN A 497 -8.34 -21.08 -2.70
N PRO A 498 -8.69 -21.96 -3.65
CA PRO A 498 -8.86 -23.39 -3.38
C PRO A 498 -7.65 -24.07 -2.73
N ALA A 499 -6.42 -23.64 -3.06
CA ALA A 499 -5.21 -24.18 -2.46
C ALA A 499 -5.03 -23.73 -1.00
N VAL A 500 -5.46 -22.51 -0.65
CA VAL A 500 -5.48 -22.01 0.73
C VAL A 500 -6.49 -22.82 1.55
N ALA A 501 -7.72 -22.94 1.05
CA ALA A 501 -8.79 -23.68 1.72
C ALA A 501 -8.39 -25.15 1.95
N LEU A 502 -7.85 -25.83 0.93
CA LEU A 502 -7.39 -27.21 1.03
C LEU A 502 -6.20 -27.36 2.00
N GLY A 503 -5.22 -26.46 1.93
CA GLY A 503 -4.04 -26.49 2.81
C GLY A 503 -4.41 -26.41 4.30
N ILE A 504 -5.29 -25.45 4.65
CA ILE A 504 -5.77 -25.28 6.03
C ILE A 504 -6.47 -26.55 6.50
N ASP A 505 -7.46 -27.03 5.75
CA ASP A 505 -8.30 -28.18 6.10
C ASP A 505 -7.48 -29.48 6.28
N VAL A 506 -6.48 -29.71 5.40
CA VAL A 506 -5.56 -30.86 5.53
C VAL A 506 -4.69 -30.74 6.79
N SER A 507 -4.12 -29.56 7.06
CA SER A 507 -3.29 -29.36 8.25
C SER A 507 -4.07 -29.44 9.56
N SER A 508 -5.37 -29.10 9.52
CA SER A 508 -6.26 -29.07 10.66
C SER A 508 -7.15 -30.31 10.78
N ALA A 509 -6.89 -31.39 10.05
CA ALA A 509 -7.78 -32.55 9.99
C ALA A 509 -8.12 -33.16 11.37
N GLY A 510 -7.24 -33.01 12.37
CA GLY A 510 -7.49 -33.43 13.76
C GLY A 510 -8.43 -32.50 14.56
N LEU A 511 -8.71 -31.30 14.06
CA LEU A 511 -9.62 -30.29 14.63
C LEU A 511 -10.96 -30.25 13.88
N GLY A 512 -10.94 -30.57 12.59
CA GLY A 512 -12.08 -30.56 11.67
C GLY A 512 -11.59 -30.75 10.24
N PHE A 513 -12.43 -31.36 9.39
CA PHE A 513 -12.12 -31.60 7.98
C PHE A 513 -13.38 -31.51 7.12
N GLY A 514 -13.23 -31.09 5.86
CA GLY A 514 -14.25 -31.15 4.82
C GLY A 514 -14.84 -29.78 4.45
N TRP A 515 -14.52 -28.72 5.20
CA TRP A 515 -14.98 -27.37 4.87
C TRP A 515 -14.34 -26.84 3.59
N SER A 516 -13.13 -27.29 3.26
CA SER A 516 -12.45 -26.89 2.02
C SER A 516 -13.31 -27.14 0.78
N LEU A 517 -14.05 -28.25 0.71
CA LEU A 517 -14.89 -28.57 -0.45
C LEU A 517 -15.98 -27.53 -0.69
N ALA A 518 -16.63 -27.06 0.38
CA ALA A 518 -17.64 -26.02 0.27
C ALA A 518 -17.04 -24.70 -0.22
N TYR A 519 -15.89 -24.30 0.34
CA TYR A 519 -15.18 -23.08 -0.05
C TYR A 519 -14.77 -23.13 -1.52
N ILE A 520 -14.15 -24.23 -1.95
CA ILE A 520 -13.71 -24.44 -3.33
C ILE A 520 -14.87 -24.27 -4.32
N VAL A 521 -16.06 -24.79 -4.02
CA VAL A 521 -17.23 -24.61 -4.90
C VAL A 521 -17.57 -23.14 -5.07
N PHE A 522 -17.66 -22.36 -3.98
CA PHE A 522 -17.97 -20.94 -4.05
C PHE A 522 -16.88 -20.12 -4.76
N GLU A 523 -15.61 -20.43 -4.50
CA GLU A 523 -14.47 -19.80 -5.13
C GLU A 523 -14.46 -20.05 -6.66
N LEU A 524 -14.75 -21.29 -7.09
CA LEU A 524 -14.86 -21.63 -8.51
C LEU A 524 -16.09 -21.01 -9.19
N LEU A 525 -17.20 -20.84 -8.46
CA LEU A 525 -18.35 -20.07 -8.96
C LEU A 525 -17.97 -18.59 -9.14
N GLY A 526 -17.21 -18.01 -8.21
CA GLY A 526 -16.65 -16.66 -8.33
C GLY A 526 -15.73 -16.53 -9.55
N ALA A 527 -14.88 -17.52 -9.79
CA ALA A 527 -14.02 -17.59 -10.98
C ALA A 527 -14.81 -17.62 -12.29
N GLY A 528 -15.87 -18.43 -12.36
CA GLY A 528 -16.76 -18.48 -13.52
C GLY A 528 -17.49 -17.15 -13.77
N MET A 529 -18.00 -16.53 -12.71
CA MET A 529 -18.64 -15.20 -12.77
C MET A 529 -17.67 -14.13 -13.26
N ALA A 530 -16.40 -14.18 -12.82
CA ALA A 530 -15.37 -13.26 -13.26
C ALA A 530 -15.07 -13.40 -14.76
N ALA A 531 -14.94 -14.63 -15.28
CA ALA A 531 -14.71 -14.86 -16.71
C ALA A 531 -15.90 -14.36 -17.56
N ALA A 532 -17.14 -14.59 -17.11
CA ALA A 532 -18.33 -14.13 -17.79
C ALA A 532 -18.41 -12.59 -17.84
N LEU A 533 -18.21 -11.92 -16.70
CA LEU A 533 -18.27 -10.46 -16.64
C LEU A 533 -17.07 -9.81 -17.32
N PHE A 534 -15.89 -10.45 -17.30
CA PHE A 534 -14.72 -10.00 -18.05
C PHE A 534 -15.03 -9.89 -19.56
N LYS A 535 -15.71 -10.90 -20.13
CA LYS A 535 -16.18 -10.84 -21.52
C LYS A 535 -17.16 -9.70 -21.80
N VAL A 536 -18.02 -9.37 -20.83
CA VAL A 536 -18.98 -8.26 -20.96
C VAL A 536 -18.30 -6.89 -20.90
N VAL A 537 -17.33 -6.72 -20.01
CA VAL A 537 -16.61 -5.44 -19.83
C VAL A 537 -15.43 -5.25 -20.78
N ARG A 538 -14.97 -6.33 -21.44
CA ARG A 538 -13.93 -6.30 -22.48
C ARG A 538 -14.31 -7.13 -23.71
N PRO A 539 -15.40 -6.79 -24.40
CA PRO A 539 -15.79 -7.49 -25.62
C PRO A 539 -14.68 -7.49 -26.68
N GLU A 540 -13.82 -6.47 -26.72
CA GLU A 540 -12.66 -6.37 -27.62
C GLU A 540 -11.66 -7.53 -27.47
N ASP A 541 -11.52 -8.09 -26.27
CA ASP A 541 -10.69 -9.26 -26.05
C ASP A 541 -11.30 -10.53 -26.66
N PHE A 542 -12.58 -10.47 -27.04
CA PHE A 542 -13.39 -11.55 -27.60
C PHE A 542 -13.97 -11.20 -28.98
N SER A 543 -13.29 -10.34 -29.75
CA SER A 543 -13.69 -9.89 -31.11
C SER A 543 -14.98 -9.05 -31.20
N GLY A 544 -15.49 -8.55 -30.08
CA GLY A 544 -16.56 -7.55 -30.04
C GLY A 544 -16.01 -6.12 -29.92
N GLU A 545 -16.91 -5.17 -29.72
CA GLU A 545 -16.58 -3.74 -29.57
C GLU A 545 -17.09 -3.20 -28.24
N LYS A 546 -16.35 -2.25 -27.66
CA LYS A 546 -16.79 -1.55 -26.44
C LYS A 546 -18.08 -0.78 -26.75
N SER A 547 -19.01 -0.83 -25.80
CA SER A 547 -20.30 -0.16 -25.92
C SER A 547 -20.64 0.60 -24.64
N GLN A 548 -21.68 1.43 -24.68
CA GLN A 548 -22.18 2.08 -23.48
C GLN A 548 -22.60 1.06 -22.39
N VAL A 549 -23.09 -0.12 -22.78
CA VAL A 549 -23.44 -1.19 -21.83
C VAL A 549 -22.19 -1.67 -21.08
N THR A 550 -21.07 -1.82 -21.78
CA THR A 550 -19.76 -2.20 -21.22
C THR A 550 -19.35 -1.24 -20.10
N GLU A 551 -19.49 0.06 -20.35
CA GLU A 551 -19.17 1.11 -19.39
C GLU A 551 -20.12 1.10 -18.18
N LEU A 552 -21.42 0.98 -18.41
CA LEU A 552 -22.43 0.97 -17.34
C LEU A 552 -22.31 -0.25 -16.42
N VAL A 553 -22.02 -1.42 -16.99
CA VAL A 553 -21.73 -2.63 -16.21
C VAL A 553 -20.46 -2.43 -15.38
N SER A 554 -19.44 -1.79 -15.95
CA SER A 554 -18.19 -1.49 -15.22
C SER A 554 -18.44 -0.56 -14.03
N GLU A 555 -19.18 0.53 -14.23
CA GLU A 555 -19.58 1.47 -13.17
C GLU A 555 -20.40 0.78 -12.07
N PHE A 556 -21.35 -0.07 -12.44
CA PHE A 556 -22.12 -0.88 -11.49
C PHE A 556 -21.22 -1.81 -10.67
N LEU A 557 -20.33 -2.58 -11.31
CA LEU A 557 -19.49 -3.58 -10.64
C LEU A 557 -18.47 -2.94 -9.69
N GLY A 558 -17.83 -1.85 -10.11
CA GLY A 558 -16.88 -1.15 -9.25
C GLY A 558 -17.54 -0.53 -8.04
N THR A 559 -18.71 0.12 -8.21
CA THR A 559 -19.47 0.66 -7.08
C THR A 559 -20.02 -0.45 -6.18
N TYR A 560 -20.48 -1.57 -6.75
CA TYR A 560 -20.93 -2.72 -5.98
C TYR A 560 -19.82 -3.25 -5.06
N MET A 561 -18.62 -3.50 -5.60
CA MET A 561 -17.50 -4.01 -4.80
C MET A 561 -17.02 -3.00 -3.75
N LEU A 562 -17.03 -1.70 -4.08
CA LEU A 562 -16.74 -0.63 -3.13
C LEU A 562 -17.71 -0.66 -1.95
N VAL A 563 -19.01 -0.56 -2.20
CA VAL A 563 -20.04 -0.46 -1.14
C VAL A 563 -20.16 -1.75 -0.34
N LEU A 564 -19.96 -2.91 -0.97
CA LEU A 564 -19.89 -4.19 -0.29
C LEU A 564 -18.75 -4.20 0.72
N THR A 565 -17.56 -3.75 0.28
CA THR A 565 -16.37 -3.67 1.14
C THR A 565 -16.57 -2.67 2.29
N VAL A 566 -17.26 -1.54 2.05
CA VAL A 566 -17.65 -0.60 3.12
C VAL A 566 -18.49 -1.31 4.18
N GLY A 567 -19.60 -1.93 3.79
CA GLY A 567 -20.52 -2.49 4.78
C GLY A 567 -19.95 -3.69 5.54
N LEU A 568 -19.20 -4.56 4.87
CA LEU A 568 -18.56 -5.69 5.51
C LEU A 568 -17.48 -5.25 6.53
N ASN A 569 -16.69 -4.21 6.20
CA ASN A 569 -15.70 -3.68 7.13
C ASN A 569 -16.34 -2.99 8.35
N VAL A 570 -17.41 -2.21 8.13
CA VAL A 570 -18.11 -1.49 9.22
C VAL A 570 -18.79 -2.48 10.17
N LEU A 571 -19.58 -3.42 9.63
CA LEU A 571 -20.29 -4.42 10.44
C LEU A 571 -19.33 -5.42 11.09
N GLY A 572 -18.24 -5.77 10.40
CA GLY A 572 -17.17 -6.61 10.92
C GLY A 572 -16.25 -5.92 11.92
N LYS A 573 -16.44 -4.62 12.17
CA LYS A 573 -15.60 -3.79 13.06
C LYS A 573 -14.11 -3.92 12.73
N SER A 574 -13.80 -3.92 11.44
CA SER A 574 -12.45 -4.09 10.93
C SER A 574 -11.51 -3.01 11.47
N LYS A 575 -10.33 -3.43 11.94
CA LYS A 575 -9.29 -2.52 12.45
C LYS A 575 -8.60 -1.70 11.36
N ALA A 576 -8.77 -2.09 10.09
CA ALA A 576 -8.18 -1.44 8.93
C ALA A 576 -9.25 -1.06 7.90
N ALA A 577 -10.46 -0.72 8.35
CA ALA A 577 -11.62 -0.47 7.49
C ALA A 577 -11.34 0.52 6.35
N ALA A 578 -10.81 1.70 6.66
CA ALA A 578 -10.50 2.73 5.65
C ALA A 578 -9.50 2.23 4.59
N PHE A 579 -8.43 1.55 5.01
CA PHE A 579 -7.43 0.99 4.09
C PHE A 579 -7.98 -0.16 3.26
N SER A 580 -8.81 -1.03 3.84
CA SER A 580 -9.47 -2.13 3.12
C SER A 580 -10.42 -1.63 2.04
N ILE A 581 -11.25 -0.64 2.36
CA ILE A 581 -12.19 0.01 1.42
C ILE A 581 -11.41 0.67 0.28
N ALA A 582 -10.35 1.40 0.61
CA ALA A 582 -9.47 2.04 -0.36
C ALA A 582 -8.73 1.04 -1.26
N ALA A 583 -8.26 -0.08 -0.71
CA ALA A 583 -7.62 -1.14 -1.48
C ALA A 583 -8.62 -1.77 -2.48
N GLY A 584 -9.85 -2.03 -2.02
CA GLY A 584 -10.94 -2.49 -2.88
C GLY A 584 -11.21 -1.52 -4.03
N LEU A 585 -11.37 -0.23 -3.72
CA LEU A 585 -11.54 0.83 -4.72
C LEU A 585 -10.38 0.87 -5.72
N THR A 586 -9.15 0.91 -5.23
CA THR A 586 -7.93 0.99 -6.03
C THR A 586 -7.85 -0.15 -7.04
N SER A 587 -8.10 -1.39 -6.58
CA SER A 587 -8.04 -2.57 -7.45
C SER A 587 -9.10 -2.52 -8.57
N MET A 588 -10.32 -2.06 -8.27
CA MET A 588 -11.37 -1.90 -9.27
C MET A 588 -11.09 -0.74 -10.23
N ILE A 589 -10.48 0.36 -9.77
CA ILE A 589 -10.03 1.45 -10.64
C ILE A 589 -8.98 0.94 -11.63
N TYR A 590 -7.99 0.17 -11.18
CA TYR A 590 -7.01 -0.41 -12.09
C TYR A 590 -7.61 -1.42 -13.07
N ALA A 591 -8.64 -2.16 -12.65
CA ALA A 591 -9.30 -3.13 -13.52
C ALA A 591 -10.17 -2.49 -14.62
N LEU A 592 -10.87 -1.40 -14.30
CA LEU A 592 -11.95 -0.86 -15.13
C LEU A 592 -11.75 0.59 -15.59
N GLY A 593 -10.66 1.25 -15.18
CA GLY A 593 -10.40 2.65 -15.49
C GLY A 593 -10.33 2.93 -16.99
N ASP A 594 -9.78 2.02 -17.78
CA ASP A 594 -9.74 2.11 -19.25
C ASP A 594 -11.01 1.57 -19.94
N VAL A 595 -11.98 1.08 -19.16
CA VAL A 595 -13.27 0.64 -19.68
C VAL A 595 -14.29 1.76 -19.57
N SER A 596 -14.52 2.31 -18.37
CA SER A 596 -15.54 3.34 -18.14
C SER A 596 -15.01 4.68 -17.64
N GLY A 597 -13.72 4.77 -17.29
CA GLY A 597 -13.16 5.83 -16.47
C GLY A 597 -13.15 5.52 -14.97
N ALA A 598 -13.83 4.43 -14.54
CA ALA A 598 -13.94 3.97 -13.16
C ALA A 598 -14.34 5.08 -12.16
N HIS A 599 -15.44 5.79 -12.45
CA HIS A 599 -15.87 6.90 -11.60
C HIS A 599 -16.36 6.40 -10.24
N PHE A 600 -17.17 5.33 -10.26
CA PHE A 600 -17.77 4.61 -9.12
C PHE A 600 -18.47 5.46 -8.05
N ASN A 601 -18.69 6.73 -8.36
CA ASN A 601 -19.10 7.77 -7.44
C ASN A 601 -19.81 8.88 -8.23
N PRO A 602 -21.09 9.18 -7.92
CA PRO A 602 -21.81 10.23 -8.62
C PRO A 602 -21.19 11.62 -8.43
N ALA A 603 -20.58 11.92 -7.27
CA ALA A 603 -19.88 13.20 -7.05
C ALA A 603 -18.62 13.32 -7.92
N VAL A 604 -17.87 12.22 -8.12
CA VAL A 604 -16.73 12.18 -9.05
C VAL A 604 -17.21 12.37 -10.48
N THR A 605 -18.29 11.70 -10.88
CA THR A 605 -18.89 11.85 -12.22
C THR A 605 -19.30 13.29 -12.48
N VAL A 606 -19.93 13.95 -11.50
CA VAL A 606 -20.28 15.38 -11.58
C VAL A 606 -19.04 16.27 -11.63
N ALA A 607 -18.00 15.99 -10.85
CA ALA A 607 -16.76 16.77 -10.87
C ALA A 607 -16.07 16.70 -12.24
N ILE A 608 -16.00 15.51 -12.85
CA ILE A 608 -15.44 15.32 -14.20
C ILE A 608 -16.27 16.08 -15.24
N LEU A 609 -17.60 15.96 -15.19
CA LEU A 609 -18.48 16.73 -16.07
C LEU A 609 -18.30 18.24 -15.89
N ALA A 610 -18.27 18.71 -14.64
CA ALA A 610 -18.11 20.13 -14.31
C ALA A 610 -16.74 20.69 -14.70
N SER A 611 -15.70 19.86 -14.77
CA SER A 611 -14.37 20.25 -15.23
C SER A 611 -14.37 20.69 -16.71
N GLY A 612 -15.28 20.13 -17.52
CA GLY A 612 -15.32 20.35 -18.97
C GLY A 612 -14.12 19.75 -19.72
N ARG A 613 -13.39 18.82 -19.11
CA ARG A 613 -12.17 18.20 -19.68
C ARG A 613 -12.37 16.85 -20.36
N CYS A 614 -13.56 16.27 -20.25
CA CYS A 614 -13.89 14.98 -20.86
C CYS A 614 -15.06 15.15 -21.84
N PRO A 615 -14.82 15.42 -23.14
CA PRO A 615 -15.86 15.61 -24.13
C PRO A 615 -16.83 14.43 -24.26
N ASP A 616 -16.33 13.21 -24.08
CA ASP A 616 -17.13 11.98 -24.18
C ASP A 616 -18.16 11.82 -23.04
N LEU A 617 -18.02 12.57 -21.95
CA LEU A 617 -18.93 12.53 -20.81
C LEU A 617 -20.03 13.60 -20.98
N THR A 618 -21.09 13.25 -21.71
CA THR A 618 -22.28 14.10 -21.82
C THR A 618 -23.08 14.12 -20.50
N PRO A 619 -23.91 15.15 -20.22
CA PRO A 619 -24.79 15.16 -19.05
C PRO A 619 -25.71 13.94 -18.96
N ALA A 620 -26.18 13.42 -20.11
CA ALA A 620 -26.98 12.21 -20.16
C ALA A 620 -26.17 10.98 -19.71
N LYS A 621 -24.96 10.81 -20.24
CA LYS A 621 -24.05 9.72 -19.84
C LYS A 621 -23.68 9.80 -18.35
N ALA A 622 -23.41 11.01 -17.85
CA ALA A 622 -23.17 11.26 -16.43
C ALA A 622 -24.38 10.86 -15.56
N GLY A 623 -25.60 11.16 -16.00
CA GLY A 623 -26.83 10.71 -15.33
C GLY A 623 -26.99 9.19 -15.34
N MET A 624 -26.65 8.52 -16.44
CA MET A 624 -26.68 7.06 -16.53
C MET A 624 -25.65 6.41 -15.60
N TYR A 625 -24.42 6.93 -15.57
CA TYR A 625 -23.37 6.50 -14.64
C TYR A 625 -23.83 6.64 -13.19
N ALA A 626 -24.35 7.82 -12.81
CA ALA A 626 -24.87 8.04 -11.46
C ALA A 626 -25.99 7.04 -11.09
N GLY A 627 -26.90 6.75 -12.04
CA GLY A 627 -27.97 5.77 -11.85
C GLY A 627 -27.46 4.35 -11.59
N VAL A 628 -26.53 3.85 -12.41
CA VAL A 628 -25.99 2.48 -12.23
C VAL A 628 -25.06 2.37 -11.03
N GLN A 629 -24.33 3.43 -10.68
CA GLN A 629 -23.54 3.50 -9.45
C GLN A 629 -24.46 3.38 -8.22
N ILE A 630 -25.55 4.16 -8.17
CA ILE A 630 -26.54 4.07 -7.07
C ILE A 630 -27.17 2.67 -7.02
N ALA A 631 -27.53 2.09 -8.16
CA ALA A 631 -28.06 0.72 -8.22
C ALA A 631 -27.05 -0.31 -7.69
N GLY A 632 -25.77 -0.18 -8.07
CA GLY A 632 -24.68 -1.02 -7.55
C GLY A 632 -24.50 -0.87 -6.04
N GLY A 633 -24.57 0.36 -5.53
CA GLY A 633 -24.47 0.65 -4.10
C GLY A 633 -25.63 0.06 -3.29
N ILE A 634 -26.86 0.17 -3.78
CA ILE A 634 -28.03 -0.45 -3.12
C ILE A 634 -27.93 -1.98 -3.15
N ALA A 635 -27.58 -2.57 -4.29
CA ALA A 635 -27.43 -4.02 -4.40
C ALA A 635 -26.34 -4.56 -3.44
N ALA A 636 -25.20 -3.89 -3.37
CA ALA A 636 -24.13 -4.22 -2.43
C ALA A 636 -24.57 -4.05 -0.97
N ALA A 637 -25.38 -3.02 -0.68
CA ALA A 637 -25.84 -2.76 0.65
C ALA A 637 -26.82 -3.80 1.18
N LEU A 638 -27.74 -4.24 0.32
CA LEU A 638 -28.61 -5.37 0.62
C LEU A 638 -27.81 -6.68 0.76
N THR A 639 -26.73 -6.85 0.00
CA THR A 639 -25.85 -8.02 0.08
C THR A 639 -25.13 -8.07 1.43
N TYR A 640 -24.48 -6.99 1.88
CA TYR A 640 -23.83 -7.02 3.21
C TYR A 640 -24.86 -7.17 4.33
N ALA A 641 -26.07 -6.59 4.18
CA ALA A 641 -27.12 -6.71 5.17
C ALA A 641 -27.60 -8.17 5.27
N PHE A 642 -27.73 -8.86 4.13
CA PHE A 642 -28.01 -10.29 4.11
C PHE A 642 -26.88 -11.10 4.77
N ILE A 643 -25.61 -10.83 4.43
CA ILE A 643 -24.44 -11.51 5.02
C ILE A 643 -24.44 -11.37 6.55
N TYR A 644 -24.76 -10.18 7.06
CA TYR A 644 -24.87 -9.88 8.49
C TYR A 644 -26.30 -10.04 9.04
N GLN A 645 -27.11 -10.91 8.45
CA GLN A 645 -28.40 -11.37 9.01
C GLN A 645 -29.37 -10.23 9.35
N GLY A 646 -29.45 -9.24 8.46
CA GLY A 646 -30.30 -8.05 8.60
C GLY A 646 -29.63 -6.89 9.34
N ALA A 647 -28.40 -7.04 9.85
CA ALA A 647 -27.72 -5.92 10.50
C ALA A 647 -27.33 -4.83 9.49
N THR A 648 -27.55 -3.58 9.88
CA THR A 648 -27.24 -2.38 9.09
C THR A 648 -26.62 -1.31 9.98
N PHE A 649 -26.22 -0.20 9.38
CA PHE A 649 -25.73 0.99 10.08
C PHE A 649 -26.30 2.24 9.43
N ALA A 650 -26.33 3.34 10.18
CA ALA A 650 -26.99 4.57 9.77
C ALA A 650 -25.99 5.64 9.34
N LEU A 651 -26.39 6.47 8.37
CA LEU A 651 -25.77 7.77 8.12
C LEU A 651 -26.10 8.75 9.26
N GLY A 652 -25.19 9.70 9.46
CA GLY A 652 -25.35 10.82 10.37
C GLY A 652 -24.13 11.04 11.25
N PRO A 653 -24.22 12.02 12.17
CA PRO A 653 -23.14 12.31 13.09
C PRO A 653 -22.81 11.11 13.97
N VAL A 654 -21.51 10.81 14.10
CA VAL A 654 -20.97 9.74 14.93
C VAL A 654 -20.52 10.30 16.28
N GLY A 655 -20.78 9.58 17.36
CA GLY A 655 -20.40 10.02 18.71
C GLY A 655 -21.06 11.35 19.11
N PHE A 656 -20.24 12.32 19.52
CA PHE A 656 -20.69 13.66 19.92
C PHE A 656 -20.63 14.70 18.79
N SER A 657 -20.39 14.26 17.55
CA SER A 657 -20.32 15.16 16.39
C SER A 657 -21.69 15.76 16.04
N THR A 658 -21.66 16.89 15.34
CA THR A 658 -22.85 17.61 14.88
C THR A 658 -23.03 17.49 13.37
N TRP A 659 -24.23 17.81 12.88
CA TRP A 659 -24.47 17.92 11.43
C TRP A 659 -23.59 18.96 10.75
N ALA A 660 -23.19 20.03 11.45
CA ALA A 660 -22.20 20.98 10.91
C ALA A 660 -20.83 20.31 10.70
N GLY A 661 -20.38 19.49 11.65
CA GLY A 661 -19.16 18.69 11.51
C GLY A 661 -19.25 17.69 10.35
N VAL A 662 -20.41 17.03 10.19
CA VAL A 662 -20.68 16.15 9.03
C VAL A 662 -20.58 16.92 7.72
N SER A 663 -21.19 18.10 7.63
CA SER A 663 -21.15 18.94 6.42
C SER A 663 -19.73 19.31 6.02
N VAL A 664 -18.91 19.79 6.96
CA VAL A 664 -17.52 20.14 6.69
C VAL A 664 -16.72 18.92 6.26
N ALA A 665 -16.86 17.80 7.00
CA ALA A 665 -16.15 16.57 6.73
C ALA A 665 -16.43 16.03 5.32
N GLU A 666 -17.71 15.85 4.96
CA GLU A 666 -18.10 15.28 3.67
C GLU A 666 -17.77 16.21 2.49
N ILE A 667 -17.91 17.53 2.64
CA ILE A 667 -17.52 18.49 1.59
C ILE A 667 -16.01 18.44 1.36
N VAL A 668 -15.20 18.55 2.41
CA VAL A 668 -13.73 18.68 2.30
C VAL A 668 -13.10 17.41 1.75
N TYR A 669 -13.50 16.23 2.24
CA TYR A 669 -12.88 14.99 1.80
C TYR A 669 -13.43 14.48 0.46
N THR A 670 -14.66 14.86 0.08
CA THR A 670 -15.14 14.62 -1.30
C THR A 670 -14.44 15.56 -2.27
N PHE A 671 -14.17 16.81 -1.87
CA PHE A 671 -13.31 17.73 -2.61
C PHE A 671 -11.92 17.12 -2.84
N VAL A 672 -11.27 16.60 -1.80
CA VAL A 672 -9.94 15.95 -1.93
C VAL A 672 -9.99 14.81 -2.93
N LEU A 673 -10.96 13.90 -2.79
CA LEU A 673 -11.15 12.78 -3.71
C LEU A 673 -11.35 13.25 -5.16
N CYS A 674 -12.30 14.16 -5.39
CA CYS A 674 -12.62 14.64 -6.74
C CYS A 674 -11.48 15.45 -7.36
N PHE A 675 -10.80 16.28 -6.58
CA PHE A 675 -9.67 17.09 -7.04
C PHE A 675 -8.51 16.19 -7.46
N VAL A 676 -8.19 15.16 -6.66
CA VAL A 676 -7.16 14.18 -7.02
C VAL A 676 -7.54 13.42 -8.27
N VAL A 677 -8.79 12.96 -8.42
CA VAL A 677 -9.27 12.31 -9.67
C VAL A 677 -9.02 13.22 -10.88
N LEU A 678 -9.41 14.50 -10.80
CA LEU A 678 -9.20 15.44 -11.89
C LEU A 678 -7.71 15.61 -12.23
N CYS A 679 -6.84 15.71 -11.22
CA CYS A 679 -5.40 15.85 -11.41
C CYS A 679 -4.72 14.60 -11.99
N VAL A 680 -5.03 13.41 -11.47
CA VAL A 680 -4.25 12.20 -11.80
C VAL A 680 -4.85 11.37 -12.93
N ALA A 681 -6.13 11.56 -13.26
CA ALA A 681 -6.82 10.78 -14.28
C ALA A 681 -7.33 11.60 -15.47
N VAL A 682 -7.63 12.90 -15.29
CA VAL A 682 -8.26 13.75 -16.32
C VAL A 682 -7.31 14.78 -16.93
N SER A 683 -6.49 15.43 -16.11
CA SER A 683 -5.52 16.45 -16.54
C SER A 683 -4.48 15.90 -17.51
N GLU A 684 -4.26 16.52 -18.66
CA GLU A 684 -3.22 16.08 -19.61
C GLU A 684 -1.80 16.41 -19.11
N ARG A 685 -1.64 17.40 -18.23
CA ARG A 685 -0.35 17.79 -17.68
C ARG A 685 0.10 16.91 -16.52
N THR A 686 -0.84 16.48 -15.69
CA THR A 686 -0.57 15.80 -14.40
C THR A 686 -1.07 14.36 -14.35
N LYS A 687 -1.64 13.83 -15.44
CA LYS A 687 -2.04 12.42 -15.58
C LYS A 687 -0.94 11.47 -15.12
N ALA A 688 -1.27 10.59 -14.18
CA ALA A 688 -0.36 9.56 -13.73
C ALA A 688 -0.55 8.29 -14.58
N SER A 689 0.53 7.70 -15.11
CA SER A 689 0.40 6.51 -15.95
C SER A 689 0.19 5.22 -15.14
N HIS A 690 0.76 5.16 -13.93
CA HIS A 690 0.73 3.95 -13.10
C HIS A 690 0.19 4.18 -11.68
N LEU A 691 0.24 5.40 -11.16
CA LEU A 691 -0.13 5.70 -9.76
C LEU A 691 -1.53 6.29 -9.57
N PHE A 692 -2.29 6.51 -10.65
CA PHE A 692 -3.61 7.14 -10.58
C PHE A 692 -4.56 6.41 -9.62
N GLY A 693 -4.67 5.09 -9.73
CA GLY A 693 -5.54 4.28 -8.87
C GLY A 693 -5.14 4.34 -7.41
N LEU A 694 -3.84 4.20 -7.12
CA LEU A 694 -3.31 4.30 -5.76
C LEU A 694 -3.54 5.69 -5.15
N ALA A 695 -3.35 6.76 -5.93
CA ALA A 695 -3.59 8.14 -5.47
C ALA A 695 -5.07 8.37 -5.13
N ILE A 696 -5.99 7.91 -5.99
CA ILE A 696 -7.43 8.02 -5.77
C ILE A 696 -7.86 7.19 -4.55
N GLY A 697 -7.42 5.94 -4.44
CA GLY A 697 -7.71 5.12 -3.26
C GLY A 697 -7.13 5.66 -1.96
N SER A 698 -5.93 6.26 -2.02
CA SER A 698 -5.31 6.91 -0.85
C SER A 698 -6.18 8.03 -0.30
N CYS A 699 -6.93 8.76 -1.14
CA CYS A 699 -7.89 9.77 -0.67
C CYS A 699 -8.97 9.16 0.24
N VAL A 700 -9.46 7.97 -0.09
CA VAL A 700 -10.44 7.24 0.74
C VAL A 700 -9.81 6.73 2.03
N THR A 701 -8.54 6.31 2.01
CA THR A 701 -7.82 5.97 3.25
C THR A 701 -7.73 7.18 4.17
N VAL A 702 -7.30 8.34 3.65
CA VAL A 702 -7.18 9.57 4.43
C VAL A 702 -8.54 10.00 4.96
N GLY A 703 -9.57 10.07 4.10
CA GLY A 703 -10.92 10.44 4.51
C GLY A 703 -11.50 9.50 5.58
N GLY A 704 -11.42 8.19 5.36
CA GLY A 704 -11.93 7.21 6.32
C GLY A 704 -11.29 7.31 7.70
N PHE A 705 -9.97 7.51 7.78
CA PHE A 705 -9.29 7.69 9.07
C PHE A 705 -9.50 9.08 9.69
N ALA A 706 -9.57 10.13 8.87
CA ALA A 706 -9.68 11.50 9.38
C ALA A 706 -11.09 11.85 9.86
N ILE A 707 -12.13 11.39 9.16
CA ILE A 707 -13.51 11.81 9.41
C ILE A 707 -14.50 10.66 9.64
N GLY A 708 -14.04 9.40 9.61
CA GLY A 708 -14.91 8.24 9.89
C GLY A 708 -15.59 8.32 11.26
N GLY A 709 -14.90 8.86 12.27
CA GLY A 709 -15.46 9.12 13.61
C GLY A 709 -16.39 10.33 13.71
N ILE A 710 -16.63 11.05 12.61
CA ILE A 710 -17.45 12.28 12.54
C ILE A 710 -18.72 12.03 11.73
N SER A 711 -18.56 11.65 10.46
CA SER A 711 -19.65 11.46 9.50
C SER A 711 -19.82 10.02 9.04
N GLY A 712 -18.89 9.13 9.41
CA GLY A 712 -18.75 7.81 8.78
C GLY A 712 -17.87 7.82 7.52
N GLY A 713 -17.52 9.00 6.98
CA GLY A 713 -16.66 9.15 5.80
C GLY A 713 -17.24 8.53 4.53
N SER A 714 -18.45 8.93 4.14
CA SER A 714 -19.16 8.33 3.01
C SER A 714 -18.54 8.71 1.66
N LEU A 715 -18.30 10.01 1.46
CA LEU A 715 -17.54 10.61 0.34
C LEU A 715 -18.07 10.26 -1.06
N ASN A 716 -19.27 9.68 -1.14
CA ASN A 716 -19.79 9.05 -2.33
C ASN A 716 -21.31 8.90 -2.23
N PRO A 717 -22.09 9.58 -3.11
CA PRO A 717 -23.54 9.45 -3.14
C PRO A 717 -24.03 8.01 -3.28
N ALA A 718 -23.34 7.14 -4.03
CA ALA A 718 -23.76 5.74 -4.14
C ALA A 718 -23.54 4.93 -2.84
N VAL A 719 -22.50 5.25 -2.07
CA VAL A 719 -22.29 4.70 -0.71
C VAL A 719 -23.41 5.20 0.21
N SER A 720 -23.68 6.51 0.19
CA SER A 720 -24.73 7.16 0.98
C SER A 720 -26.12 6.57 0.70
N PHE A 721 -26.49 6.44 -0.57
CA PHE A 721 -27.76 5.82 -0.98
C PHE A 721 -27.83 4.35 -0.59
N GLY A 722 -26.75 3.58 -0.77
CA GLY A 722 -26.70 2.17 -0.35
C GLY A 722 -26.94 1.99 1.15
N ILE A 723 -26.19 2.72 1.99
CA ILE A 723 -26.32 2.68 3.45
C ILE A 723 -27.76 3.04 3.86
N ALA A 724 -28.29 4.14 3.33
CA ALA A 724 -29.62 4.59 3.69
C ALA A 724 -30.71 3.61 3.25
N ALA A 725 -30.60 3.02 2.05
CA ALA A 725 -31.54 2.04 1.53
C ALA A 725 -31.57 0.76 2.38
N ALA A 726 -30.41 0.19 2.70
CA ALA A 726 -30.34 -0.98 3.58
C ALA A 726 -30.89 -0.65 4.98
N ASN A 727 -30.55 0.52 5.52
CA ASN A 727 -30.94 0.88 6.88
C ASN A 727 -32.45 1.10 7.06
N ILE A 728 -33.24 1.26 5.98
CA ILE A 728 -34.72 1.26 6.06
C ILE A 728 -35.24 -0.03 6.69
N ILE A 729 -34.57 -1.16 6.45
CA ILE A 729 -34.93 -2.48 7.02
C ILE A 729 -35.04 -2.40 8.55
N ASN A 730 -34.22 -1.56 9.19
CA ASN A 730 -34.16 -1.36 10.63
C ASN A 730 -34.76 -0.01 11.09
N GLY A 731 -35.69 0.57 10.30
CA GLY A 731 -36.38 1.83 10.63
C GLY A 731 -35.54 3.09 10.38
N GLY A 732 -34.45 2.99 9.62
CA GLY A 732 -33.62 4.10 9.22
C GLY A 732 -34.29 5.07 8.23
N PHE A 733 -33.75 6.29 8.16
CA PHE A 733 -34.32 7.35 7.32
C PHE A 733 -33.54 7.55 6.01
N PHE A 734 -34.23 7.43 4.88
CA PHE A 734 -33.62 7.58 3.55
C PHE A 734 -33.15 9.00 3.25
N TYR A 735 -33.83 10.03 3.76
CA TYR A 735 -33.50 11.44 3.45
C TYR A 735 -32.07 11.83 3.85
N LYS A 736 -31.43 11.09 4.76
CA LYS A 736 -30.03 11.32 5.12
C LYS A 736 -29.08 11.10 3.95
N ALA A 737 -29.39 10.17 3.04
CA ALA A 737 -28.61 10.01 1.81
C ALA A 737 -28.67 11.28 0.95
N LEU A 738 -29.84 11.94 0.86
CA LEU A 738 -29.99 13.17 0.09
C LEU A 738 -29.14 14.31 0.66
N ILE A 739 -29.06 14.42 1.99
CA ILE A 739 -28.21 15.41 2.67
C ILE A 739 -26.74 15.14 2.35
N TYR A 740 -26.26 13.90 2.55
CA TYR A 740 -24.88 13.53 2.24
C TYR A 740 -24.54 13.78 0.77
N SER A 741 -25.41 13.35 -0.14
CA SER A 741 -25.18 13.51 -1.58
C SER A 741 -25.13 14.97 -2.02
N ALA A 742 -25.92 15.85 -1.40
CA ALA A 742 -25.79 17.29 -1.65
C ALA A 742 -24.42 17.82 -1.19
N LEU A 743 -23.96 17.42 0.00
CA LEU A 743 -22.64 17.82 0.54
C LEU A 743 -21.49 17.29 -0.31
N GLU A 744 -21.54 16.02 -0.71
CA GLU A 744 -20.54 15.35 -1.55
C GLU A 744 -20.46 16.02 -2.93
N VAL A 745 -21.60 16.32 -3.57
CA VAL A 745 -21.65 17.03 -4.85
C VAL A 745 -21.09 18.46 -4.73
N VAL A 746 -21.36 19.18 -3.63
CA VAL A 746 -20.75 20.49 -3.37
C VAL A 746 -19.23 20.38 -3.32
N GLY A 747 -18.69 19.36 -2.63
CA GLY A 747 -17.26 19.07 -2.61
C GLY A 747 -16.69 18.80 -4.01
N GLY A 748 -17.38 17.98 -4.81
CA GLY A 748 -16.97 17.66 -6.18
C GLY A 748 -16.98 18.87 -7.13
N VAL A 749 -18.01 19.72 -7.05
CA VAL A 749 -18.09 20.95 -7.86
C VAL A 749 -17.02 21.96 -7.45
N ALA A 750 -16.77 22.11 -6.14
CA ALA A 750 -15.68 22.95 -5.64
C ALA A 750 -14.32 22.45 -6.16
N ALA A 751 -14.10 21.14 -6.21
CA ALA A 751 -12.89 20.54 -6.77
C ALA A 751 -12.71 20.86 -8.25
N ALA A 752 -13.78 20.77 -9.05
CA ALA A 752 -13.74 21.17 -10.46
C ALA A 752 -13.41 22.67 -10.63
N GLY A 753 -13.95 23.53 -9.77
CA GLY A 753 -13.63 24.97 -9.76
C GLY A 753 -12.15 25.24 -9.50
N VAL A 754 -11.58 24.66 -8.44
CA VAL A 754 -10.15 24.80 -8.11
C VAL A 754 -9.27 24.17 -9.18
N PHE A 755 -9.68 23.03 -9.74
CA PHE A 755 -8.98 22.38 -10.85
C PHE A 755 -8.86 23.31 -12.07
N LYS A 756 -9.95 23.98 -12.46
CA LYS A 756 -9.92 24.95 -13.57
C LYS A 756 -8.92 26.07 -13.36
N VAL A 757 -8.85 26.62 -12.15
CA VAL A 757 -7.92 27.71 -11.79
C VAL A 757 -6.46 27.23 -11.76
N THR A 758 -6.22 26.02 -11.27
CA THR A 758 -4.85 25.46 -11.16
C THR A 758 -4.33 24.91 -12.50
N HIS A 759 -5.21 24.60 -13.45
CA HIS A 759 -4.91 24.01 -14.75
C HIS A 759 -5.46 24.84 -15.92
N GLU A 760 -5.42 26.18 -15.83
CA GLU A 760 -6.00 27.11 -16.84
C GLU A 760 -5.40 26.96 -18.24
N VAL A 761 -4.11 26.60 -18.35
CA VAL A 761 -3.39 26.54 -19.63
C VAL A 761 -3.91 25.45 -20.55
N GLU A 762 -4.49 24.37 -19.99
CA GLU A 762 -5.07 23.29 -20.79
C GLU A 762 -6.37 23.71 -21.49
N SER A 763 -7.00 24.83 -21.11
CA SER A 763 -8.22 25.34 -21.76
C SER A 763 -7.94 26.07 -23.09
N ALA A 764 -6.66 26.29 -23.41
CA ALA A 764 -6.22 27.12 -24.53
C ALA A 764 -5.68 26.34 -25.73
N LEU A 765 -5.69 25.00 -25.70
CA LEU A 765 -5.39 24.20 -26.89
C LEU A 765 -6.64 24.21 -27.81
N PRO A 766 -6.57 24.78 -29.02
CA PRO A 766 -7.69 24.77 -29.94
C PRO A 766 -7.97 23.34 -30.39
N GLU A 767 -9.25 22.97 -30.44
CA GLU A 767 -9.70 21.80 -31.18
C GLU A 767 -9.21 21.89 -32.64
N GLY A 768 -8.47 20.89 -33.09
CA GLY A 768 -8.15 20.67 -34.50
C GLY A 768 -7.07 21.59 -35.08
N LYS A 769 -5.80 21.17 -34.98
CA LYS A 769 -4.86 21.30 -36.10
C LYS A 769 -4.02 20.03 -36.17
N ASP A 770 -4.12 19.38 -37.32
CA ASP A 770 -3.23 18.30 -37.76
C ASP A 770 -1.78 18.72 -37.52
N MET A 771 -1.03 17.89 -36.79
CA MET A 771 0.43 18.00 -36.75
C MET A 771 1.01 17.39 -38.03
N GLU A 772 1.00 18.17 -39.11
CA GLU A 772 2.06 18.08 -40.13
C GLU A 772 3.23 18.96 -39.68
N ALA A 773 4.32 18.31 -39.24
CA ALA A 773 5.74 18.64 -39.51
C ALA A 773 6.65 17.92 -38.50
#